data_AF-A0A7Y2HZU3-F1
#
_entry.id   AF-A0A7Y2HZU3-F1
#
_cell.length_a   1.000
_cell.length_b   1.000
_cell.length_c   1.000
_cell.angle_alpha   90.00
_cell.angle_beta   90.00
_cell.angle_gamma   90.00
#
_symmetry.space_group_name_H-M   'P 1'
#
loop_
_entity.id
_entity.type
_entity.pdbx_description
1 polymer ?
#
loop_
_entity_poly.entity_id
_entity_poly.type
_entity_poly.pdbx_seq_one_letter_code
_entity_poly.pdbx_strand_id
1 'polypeptide(L)'
;MSWRPVRRACASIAVPIVLALTALLTPRVSAQGTDGALADPITTSELRQYADRLGLSPQQRQAFESLHDEYKLTFRVLRDGEIADFLSRTRGLQGGMMPERKVVAEIFEDIERLQGKIRRIDDSLFDRLPPLLTDTQAALVPRVRMQRERTRYEAQQMLWATGRKPADLSALFRKLELTPETLAVTDPMIAAYEHRLTTQMRKLSESTGRMYLDMFDMIEQLGLGDLDMEEAQRDPEQLRQLMEAMQQVWREITIRMQKVVGEIEKLNQRTYRSVRSMLPPDDAAAYRLSYLGAAYPEIAPLAEIPVLTRLDEALQRLKLAPEDEEAVRTSVTDFGRQLDGIIDESTALIDEHRSTFSPFDFNSEAMQEYQRKLQTLRGKASELQQRVVKTVGELVGEETLAKLLAAPAETEAADVAATPAAGAAASVEAVAEEPAIKSISGDPLLPPQATRADLRYWSDDLGLSADERIVVEELFNGYIERFKALPELASLRTARQSMWSYDAESGLTSPPTEAVLDQVRLERERAFAAIMQLENAFFDDVAAVLGEDRIAMVEQVRRQRERARYQRTTAPTMFGGRARNARAGVDLVDLVTASDLDADVRETLTPIVDRYVTATLPVLREQREAQLALQHAQDTLTAMQTRAQMDDETGLLVAARYQEIVGPPGRRLKDAARRLAEVNKEFLAEFSDALPPAERDAFTRAYRVDAYPKVYKDPVCVDTHLTGALKLADLTTDQRESLAEIAATYRPEYERLSNAMVELVSKGGMDPTSFEPDDWREYQKRTGELQRLAYDRNELSARAASRLEMVLRPQQLAELGPLPKPEEADRFSVGW
;
A
#
# COMPACT_ATOMS: atom_id res chain seq x y z
N MET A 1 1.65 -45.45 27.02
CA MET A 1 2.53 -44.77 26.04
C MET A 1 1.76 -43.57 25.48
N SER A 2 2.20 -42.35 25.79
CA SER A 2 1.46 -41.11 25.56
C SER A 2 1.59 -40.62 24.11
N TRP A 3 0.47 -40.53 23.40
CA TRP A 3 0.35 -40.02 22.02
C TRP A 3 0.43 -38.49 21.89
N ARG A 4 0.84 -37.78 22.96
CA ARG A 4 0.90 -36.31 23.04
C ARG A 4 2.02 -35.64 22.21
N PRO A 5 3.21 -36.22 21.98
CA PRO A 5 4.26 -35.54 21.21
C PRO A 5 4.05 -35.60 19.68
N VAL A 6 3.40 -36.65 19.16
CA VAL A 6 3.15 -36.81 17.71
C VAL A 6 2.03 -35.88 17.21
N ARG A 7 0.98 -35.65 18.01
CA ARG A 7 -0.10 -34.71 17.67
C ARG A 7 0.33 -33.24 17.66
N ARG A 8 1.28 -32.86 18.52
CA ARG A 8 1.90 -31.52 18.52
C ARG A 8 2.68 -31.24 17.24
N ALA A 9 3.27 -32.27 16.61
CA ALA A 9 4.04 -32.14 15.37
C ALA A 9 3.13 -32.01 14.12
N CYS A 10 2.03 -32.75 14.02
CA CYS A 10 1.14 -32.65 12.85
C CYS A 10 0.35 -31.33 12.80
N ALA A 11 -0.12 -30.82 13.96
CA ALA A 11 -0.87 -29.56 14.04
C ALA A 11 -0.02 -28.31 13.72
N SER A 12 1.30 -28.38 13.96
CA SER A 12 2.24 -27.28 13.69
C SER A 12 2.73 -27.24 12.23
N ILE A 13 2.40 -28.24 11.40
CA ILE A 13 2.82 -28.33 9.99
C ILE A 13 1.69 -27.95 9.00
N ALA A 14 0.42 -28.19 9.34
CA ALA A 14 -0.71 -27.82 8.47
C ALA A 14 -0.91 -26.30 8.37
N VAL A 15 -0.69 -25.57 9.46
CA VAL A 15 -0.79 -24.11 9.54
C VAL A 15 0.23 -23.39 8.63
N PRO A 16 1.52 -23.73 8.61
CA PRO A 16 2.49 -23.10 7.69
C PRO A 16 2.28 -23.48 6.23
N ILE A 17 1.69 -24.63 5.88
CA ILE A 17 1.36 -24.97 4.48
C ILE A 17 0.18 -24.12 3.99
N VAL A 18 -0.87 -23.98 4.81
CA VAL A 18 -1.98 -23.07 4.51
C VAL A 18 -1.53 -21.61 4.51
N LEU A 19 -0.59 -21.21 5.37
CA LEU A 19 0.04 -19.87 5.39
C LEU A 19 1.00 -19.65 4.21
N ALA A 20 1.73 -20.66 3.74
CA ALA A 20 2.58 -20.59 2.55
C ALA A 20 1.73 -20.51 1.28
N LEU A 21 0.63 -21.26 1.22
CA LEU A 21 -0.39 -21.15 0.17
C LEU A 21 -1.12 -19.80 0.24
N THR A 22 -1.43 -19.25 1.41
CA THR A 22 -2.00 -17.89 1.52
C THR A 22 -0.99 -16.77 1.28
N ALA A 23 0.31 -17.00 1.52
CA ALA A 23 1.38 -16.08 1.12
C ALA A 23 1.59 -16.06 -0.40
N LEU A 24 1.40 -17.19 -1.09
CA LEU A 24 1.27 -17.29 -2.56
C LEU A 24 0.02 -16.56 -3.09
N LEU A 25 -1.00 -16.34 -2.24
CA LEU A 25 -2.25 -15.66 -2.58
C LEU A 25 -2.23 -14.15 -2.28
N THR A 26 -1.14 -13.57 -1.75
CA THR A 26 -1.04 -12.11 -1.63
C THR A 26 -0.72 -11.49 -2.99
N PRO A 27 -1.56 -10.59 -3.54
CA PRO A 27 -1.23 -9.88 -4.77
C PRO A 27 0.01 -9.03 -4.50
N ARG A 28 1.15 -9.42 -5.07
CA ARG A 28 2.41 -8.68 -4.97
C ARG A 28 2.71 -8.06 -6.33
N VAL A 29 3.13 -6.80 -6.27
CA VAL A 29 3.20 -5.83 -7.38
C VAL A 29 3.73 -6.45 -8.68
N SER A 30 2.80 -6.78 -9.56
CA SER A 30 3.01 -7.07 -10.98
C SER A 30 1.79 -6.53 -11.71
N ALA A 31 1.81 -5.21 -11.94
CA ALA A 31 0.62 -4.44 -12.29
C ALA A 31 0.22 -4.56 -13.78
N GLN A 32 0.93 -5.31 -14.62
CA GLN A 32 0.82 -5.17 -16.08
C GLN A 32 0.06 -6.31 -16.77
N GLY A 33 -0.68 -7.12 -16.01
CA GLY A 33 -1.57 -8.18 -16.52
C GLY A 33 -0.88 -9.51 -16.81
N THR A 34 0.34 -9.72 -16.29
CA THR A 34 1.04 -11.02 -16.36
C THR A 34 0.93 -11.83 -15.05
N ASP A 35 0.26 -11.28 -14.02
CA ASP A 35 0.11 -11.81 -12.66
C ASP A 35 1.45 -12.23 -12.00
N GLY A 36 2.57 -11.68 -12.47
CA GLY A 36 3.92 -12.00 -11.98
C GLY A 36 4.45 -13.36 -12.43
N ALA A 37 3.69 -14.11 -13.22
CA ALA A 37 4.12 -15.40 -13.78
C ALA A 37 5.07 -15.22 -14.98
N LEU A 38 4.96 -14.09 -15.68
CA LEU A 38 5.76 -13.74 -16.85
C LEU A 38 6.34 -12.33 -16.69
N ALA A 39 7.34 -12.00 -17.51
CA ALA A 39 7.91 -10.67 -17.48
C ALA A 39 6.95 -9.64 -18.09
N ASP A 40 6.71 -8.58 -17.33
CA ASP A 40 5.92 -7.41 -17.73
C ASP A 40 6.58 -6.60 -18.87
N PRO A 41 5.82 -5.88 -19.72
CA PRO A 41 6.38 -5.03 -20.76
C PRO A 41 7.32 -3.95 -20.21
N ILE A 42 8.26 -3.48 -21.05
CA ILE A 42 9.08 -2.31 -20.72
C ILE A 42 8.14 -1.12 -20.48
N THR A 43 8.21 -0.52 -19.31
CA THR A 43 7.40 0.66 -18.93
C THR A 43 7.99 1.96 -19.51
N THR A 44 7.20 3.04 -19.53
CA THR A 44 7.73 4.37 -19.91
C THR A 44 8.82 4.82 -18.92
N SER A 45 8.69 4.44 -17.64
CA SER A 45 9.71 4.70 -16.62
C SER A 45 11.03 3.99 -16.93
N GLU A 46 10.97 2.68 -17.20
CA GLU A 46 12.15 1.91 -17.59
C GLU A 46 12.76 2.44 -18.89
N LEU A 47 11.94 2.85 -19.85
CA LEU A 47 12.40 3.46 -21.09
C LEU A 47 13.21 4.73 -20.82
N ARG A 48 12.74 5.60 -19.91
CA ARG A 48 13.48 6.80 -19.49
C ARG A 48 14.79 6.43 -18.82
N GLN A 49 14.80 5.45 -17.91
CA GLN A 49 16.04 4.98 -17.29
C GLN A 49 17.04 4.45 -18.33
N TYR A 50 16.56 3.77 -19.38
CA TYR A 50 17.39 3.34 -20.50
C TYR A 50 17.90 4.53 -21.32
N ALA A 51 17.05 5.52 -21.56
CA ALA A 51 17.42 6.74 -22.28
C ALA A 51 18.47 7.57 -21.54
N ASP A 52 18.32 7.71 -20.21
CA ASP A 52 19.30 8.38 -19.34
C ASP A 52 20.63 7.63 -19.36
N ARG A 53 20.58 6.30 -19.24
CA ARG A 53 21.78 5.45 -19.33
C ARG A 53 22.50 5.56 -20.67
N LEU A 54 21.75 5.69 -21.76
CA LEU A 54 22.30 5.89 -23.09
C LEU A 54 22.70 7.36 -23.35
N GLY A 55 22.43 8.29 -22.43
CA GLY A 55 22.69 9.71 -22.62
C GLY A 55 21.97 10.28 -23.85
N LEU A 56 20.71 9.91 -24.06
CA LEU A 56 19.96 10.33 -25.25
C LEU A 56 19.62 11.82 -25.23
N SER A 57 19.81 12.49 -26.37
CA SER A 57 19.32 13.85 -26.60
C SER A 57 17.79 13.90 -26.59
N PRO A 58 17.17 15.09 -26.44
CA PRO A 58 15.71 15.22 -26.52
C PRO A 58 15.10 14.62 -27.79
N GLN A 59 15.74 14.82 -28.96
CA GLN A 59 15.26 14.24 -30.23
C GLN A 59 15.40 12.71 -30.25
N GLN A 60 16.50 12.17 -29.72
CA GLN A 60 16.69 10.73 -29.61
C GLN A 60 15.68 10.11 -28.64
N ARG A 61 15.35 10.78 -27.53
CA ARG A 61 14.32 10.36 -26.57
C ARG A 61 12.95 10.28 -27.24
N GLN A 62 12.54 11.32 -27.96
CA GLN A 62 11.28 11.33 -28.69
C GLN A 62 11.19 10.20 -29.74
N ALA A 63 12.29 9.95 -30.47
CA ALA A 63 12.37 8.84 -31.40
C ALA A 63 12.28 7.48 -30.68
N PHE A 64 12.94 7.32 -29.54
CA PHE A 64 12.88 6.10 -28.74
C PHE A 64 11.47 5.85 -28.15
N GLU A 65 10.78 6.89 -27.69
CA GLU A 65 9.38 6.81 -27.27
C GLU A 65 8.46 6.35 -28.41
N SER A 66 8.71 6.81 -29.64
CA SER A 66 7.94 6.37 -30.81
C SER A 66 8.15 4.89 -31.11
N LEU A 67 9.39 4.38 -31.00
CA LEU A 67 9.68 2.95 -31.10
C LEU A 67 9.01 2.15 -29.97
N HIS A 68 8.95 2.73 -28.78
CA HIS A 68 8.34 2.11 -27.61
C HIS A 68 6.82 1.97 -27.74
N ASP A 69 6.14 2.90 -28.41
CA ASP A 69 4.72 2.76 -28.71
C ASP A 69 4.40 1.55 -29.58
N GLU A 70 5.20 1.34 -30.64
CA GLU A 70 5.07 0.16 -31.50
C GLU A 70 5.37 -1.13 -30.73
N TYR A 71 6.36 -1.09 -29.83
CA TYR A 71 6.65 -2.17 -28.89
C TYR A 71 5.43 -2.49 -28.01
N LYS A 72 4.79 -1.48 -27.40
CA LYS A 72 3.62 -1.68 -26.55
C LYS A 72 2.43 -2.24 -27.31
N LEU A 73 2.19 -1.81 -28.55
CA LEU A 73 1.12 -2.38 -29.38
C LEU A 73 1.37 -3.87 -29.64
N THR A 74 2.61 -4.23 -29.99
CA THR A 74 2.99 -5.63 -30.21
C THR A 74 2.87 -6.46 -28.93
N PHE A 75 3.34 -5.92 -27.81
CA PHE A 75 3.23 -6.60 -26.52
C PHE A 75 1.77 -6.75 -26.07
N ARG A 76 0.93 -5.73 -26.28
CA ARG A 76 -0.50 -5.77 -25.97
C ARG A 76 -1.20 -6.93 -26.68
N VAL A 77 -0.87 -7.19 -27.95
CA VAL A 77 -1.42 -8.35 -28.69
C VAL A 77 -1.02 -9.67 -28.02
N LEU A 78 0.23 -9.80 -27.57
CA LEU A 78 0.67 -11.00 -26.84
C LEU A 78 0.00 -11.13 -25.47
N ARG A 79 -0.11 -10.01 -24.73
CA ARG A 79 -0.72 -9.91 -23.40
C ARG A 79 -2.20 -10.30 -23.45
N ASP A 80 -2.95 -9.64 -24.33
CA ASP A 80 -4.41 -9.77 -24.43
C ASP A 80 -4.84 -11.04 -25.19
N GLY A 81 -3.88 -11.76 -25.79
CA GLY A 81 -4.07 -13.07 -26.43
C GLY A 81 -3.48 -14.21 -25.59
N GLU A 82 -2.31 -14.70 -26.01
CA GLU A 82 -1.76 -15.96 -25.50
C GLU A 82 -1.40 -15.93 -23.99
N ILE A 83 -1.01 -14.77 -23.46
CA ILE A 83 -0.75 -14.62 -22.02
C ILE A 83 -2.07 -14.67 -21.25
N ALA A 84 -3.12 -13.96 -21.68
CA ALA A 84 -4.43 -14.03 -21.07
C ALA A 84 -5.00 -15.46 -21.08
N ASP A 85 -4.85 -16.19 -22.18
CA ASP A 85 -5.25 -17.60 -22.29
C ASP A 85 -4.46 -18.50 -21.35
N PHE A 86 -3.15 -18.29 -21.24
CA PHE A 86 -2.29 -19.00 -20.29
C PHE A 86 -2.72 -18.75 -18.84
N LEU A 87 -2.90 -17.47 -18.44
CA LEU A 87 -3.34 -17.10 -17.09
C LEU A 87 -4.73 -17.67 -16.77
N SER A 88 -5.65 -17.67 -17.73
CA SER A 88 -6.96 -18.28 -17.54
C SER A 88 -6.88 -19.78 -17.26
N ARG A 89 -5.95 -20.51 -17.90
CA ARG A 89 -5.75 -21.94 -17.66
C ARG A 89 -5.06 -22.21 -16.32
N THR A 90 -4.03 -21.45 -15.98
CA THR A 90 -3.26 -21.66 -14.75
C THR A 90 -4.03 -21.28 -13.49
N ARG A 91 -4.91 -20.27 -13.54
CA ARG A 91 -5.83 -19.94 -12.42
C ARG A 91 -6.74 -21.10 -12.02
N GLY A 92 -7.14 -21.95 -12.97
CA GLY A 92 -7.95 -23.14 -12.70
C GLY A 92 -7.28 -24.17 -11.79
N LEU A 93 -5.96 -24.08 -11.58
CA LEU A 93 -5.18 -25.02 -10.79
C LEU A 93 -4.95 -24.56 -9.34
N GLN A 94 -5.42 -23.36 -8.96
CA GLN A 94 -5.21 -22.79 -7.63
C GLN A 94 -6.16 -23.35 -6.54
N GLY A 95 -6.92 -24.41 -6.83
CA GLY A 95 -7.93 -25.02 -5.94
C GLY A 95 -7.40 -25.89 -4.80
N GLY A 96 -6.13 -25.75 -4.40
CA GLY A 96 -5.56 -26.46 -3.24
C GLY A 96 -5.22 -27.95 -3.44
N MET A 97 -5.57 -28.55 -4.58
CA MET A 97 -5.07 -29.87 -4.97
C MET A 97 -3.77 -29.73 -5.78
N MET A 98 -2.80 -30.60 -5.49
CA MET A 98 -1.57 -30.68 -6.27
C MET A 98 -1.91 -31.12 -7.71
N PRO A 99 -1.58 -30.33 -8.74
CA PRO A 99 -1.83 -30.70 -10.13
C PRO A 99 -1.02 -31.92 -10.55
N GLU A 100 -1.49 -32.66 -11.56
CA GLU A 100 -0.74 -33.76 -12.14
C GLU A 100 0.59 -33.29 -12.77
N ARG A 101 1.63 -34.13 -12.71
CA ARG A 101 2.94 -33.85 -13.32
C ARG A 101 2.83 -33.38 -14.77
N LYS A 102 1.96 -34.02 -15.56
CA LYS A 102 1.75 -33.67 -16.98
C LYS A 102 1.24 -32.23 -17.15
N VAL A 103 0.26 -31.84 -16.35
CA VAL A 103 -0.30 -30.48 -16.36
C VAL A 103 0.79 -29.48 -15.98
N VAL A 104 1.60 -29.79 -14.98
CA VAL A 104 2.72 -28.93 -14.57
C VAL A 104 3.77 -28.80 -15.68
N ALA A 105 4.12 -29.89 -16.36
CA ALA A 105 5.04 -29.84 -17.50
C ALA A 105 4.52 -28.95 -18.64
N GLU A 106 3.25 -29.07 -19.01
CA GLU A 106 2.61 -28.23 -20.03
C GLU A 106 2.65 -26.74 -19.66
N ILE A 107 2.44 -26.40 -18.38
CA ILE A 107 2.56 -25.01 -17.89
C ILE A 107 3.98 -24.48 -18.07
N PHE A 108 5.00 -25.27 -17.76
CA PHE A 108 6.39 -24.85 -17.92
C PHE A 108 6.77 -24.65 -19.39
N GLU A 109 6.35 -25.56 -20.27
CA GLU A 109 6.53 -25.40 -21.71
C GLU A 109 5.88 -24.11 -22.22
N ASP A 110 4.67 -23.79 -21.73
CA ASP A 110 3.99 -22.53 -22.05
C ASP A 110 4.74 -21.30 -21.52
N ILE A 111 5.25 -21.37 -20.28
CA ILE A 111 6.06 -20.29 -19.69
C ILE A 111 7.31 -20.04 -20.53
N GLU A 112 8.09 -21.07 -20.86
CA GLU A 112 9.31 -20.95 -21.69
C GLU A 112 8.99 -20.37 -23.06
N ARG A 113 7.92 -20.86 -23.70
CA ARG A 113 7.44 -20.39 -25.01
C ARG A 113 7.03 -18.92 -24.98
N LEU A 114 6.25 -18.51 -23.98
CA LEU A 114 5.78 -17.12 -23.82
C LEU A 114 6.94 -16.19 -23.49
N GLN A 115 7.88 -16.59 -22.64
CA GLN A 115 9.10 -15.83 -22.38
C GLN A 115 9.97 -15.68 -23.62
N GLY A 116 10.06 -16.71 -24.46
CA GLY A 116 10.73 -16.62 -25.76
C GLY A 116 10.07 -15.63 -26.71
N LYS A 117 8.73 -15.46 -26.63
CA LYS A 117 8.01 -14.40 -27.35
C LYS A 117 8.29 -13.02 -26.78
N ILE A 118 8.18 -12.85 -25.46
CA ILE A 118 8.51 -11.59 -24.77
C ILE A 118 9.93 -11.13 -25.10
N ARG A 119 10.91 -12.05 -25.02
CA ARG A 119 12.31 -11.75 -25.35
C ARG A 119 12.47 -11.24 -26.79
N ARG A 120 11.80 -11.87 -27.76
CA ARG A 120 11.84 -11.41 -29.17
C ARG A 120 11.25 -10.02 -29.36
N ILE A 121 10.17 -9.70 -28.65
CA ILE A 121 9.56 -8.36 -28.70
C ILE A 121 10.53 -7.32 -28.09
N ASP A 122 11.12 -7.63 -26.93
CA ASP A 122 12.15 -6.77 -26.31
C ASP A 122 13.37 -6.59 -27.23
N ASP A 123 13.90 -7.66 -27.80
CA ASP A 123 15.06 -7.61 -28.68
C ASP A 123 14.79 -6.77 -29.93
N SER A 124 13.58 -6.88 -30.51
CA SER A 124 13.17 -6.07 -31.65
C SER A 124 13.14 -4.57 -31.34
N LEU A 125 12.81 -4.15 -30.12
CA LEU A 125 12.89 -2.74 -29.72
C LEU A 125 14.34 -2.27 -29.73
N PHE A 126 15.22 -3.03 -29.08
CA PHE A 126 16.64 -2.68 -28.98
C PHE A 126 17.41 -2.81 -30.30
N ASP A 127 16.98 -3.68 -31.23
CA ASP A 127 17.58 -3.82 -32.57
C ASP A 127 17.31 -2.59 -33.46
N ARG A 128 16.26 -1.83 -33.17
CA ARG A 128 15.89 -0.60 -33.89
C ARG A 128 16.54 0.66 -33.34
N LEU A 129 17.22 0.57 -32.20
CA LEU A 129 17.93 1.70 -31.60
C LEU A 129 19.19 2.17 -32.35
N PRO A 130 20.10 1.29 -32.84
CA PRO A 130 21.41 1.71 -33.35
C PRO A 130 21.39 2.85 -34.38
N PRO A 131 20.44 2.93 -35.34
CA PRO A 131 20.37 4.05 -36.28
C PRO A 131 20.11 5.42 -35.63
N LEU A 132 19.58 5.44 -34.41
CA LEU A 132 19.30 6.67 -33.64
C LEU A 132 20.49 7.09 -32.77
N LEU A 133 21.50 6.23 -32.62
CA LEU A 133 22.56 6.38 -31.63
C LEU A 133 23.89 6.78 -32.26
N THR A 134 24.71 7.50 -31.51
CA THR A 134 26.15 7.63 -31.81
C THR A 134 26.89 6.34 -31.47
N ASP A 135 28.10 6.15 -31.99
CA ASP A 135 28.90 4.94 -31.70
C ASP A 135 29.14 4.72 -30.20
N THR A 136 29.37 5.80 -29.44
CA THR A 136 29.55 5.75 -27.99
C THR A 136 28.27 5.29 -27.27
N GLN A 137 27.11 5.78 -27.69
CA GLN A 137 25.82 5.37 -27.13
C GLN A 137 25.48 3.93 -27.54
N ALA A 138 25.76 3.55 -28.79
CA ALA A 138 25.53 2.20 -29.29
C ALA A 138 26.32 1.14 -28.50
N ALA A 139 27.54 1.47 -28.06
CA ALA A 139 28.35 0.60 -27.21
C ALA A 139 27.72 0.31 -25.83
N LEU A 140 26.77 1.13 -25.37
CA LEU A 140 26.05 0.95 -24.10
C LEU A 140 24.77 0.10 -24.24
N VAL A 141 24.26 -0.11 -25.46
CA VAL A 141 23.04 -0.90 -25.71
C VAL A 141 23.10 -2.32 -25.11
N PRO A 142 24.22 -3.08 -25.21
CA PRO A 142 24.30 -4.39 -24.57
C PRO A 142 24.05 -4.36 -23.06
N ARG A 143 24.43 -3.28 -22.37
CA ARG A 143 24.22 -3.14 -20.92
C ARG A 143 22.76 -2.88 -20.58
N VAL A 144 22.07 -2.08 -21.39
CA VAL A 144 20.60 -1.90 -21.29
C VAL A 144 19.88 -3.22 -21.52
N ARG A 145 20.27 -4.01 -22.53
CA ARG A 145 19.72 -5.35 -22.74
C ARG A 145 19.91 -6.26 -21.54
N MET A 146 21.13 -6.32 -20.99
CA MET A 146 21.43 -7.10 -19.80
C MET A 146 20.55 -6.70 -18.61
N GLN A 147 20.33 -5.39 -18.40
CA GLN A 147 19.40 -4.94 -17.36
C GLN A 147 17.99 -5.48 -17.59
N ARG A 148 17.47 -5.38 -18.82
CA ARG A 148 16.16 -5.94 -19.15
C ARG A 148 16.11 -7.46 -19.00
N GLU A 149 17.18 -8.18 -19.36
CA GLU A 149 17.26 -9.63 -19.13
C GLU A 149 17.11 -9.97 -17.64
N ARG A 150 17.79 -9.23 -16.77
CA ARG A 150 17.68 -9.42 -15.32
C ARG A 150 16.26 -9.17 -14.83
N THR A 151 15.60 -8.08 -15.25
CA THR A 151 14.18 -7.84 -14.94
C THR A 151 13.30 -9.03 -15.35
N ARG A 152 13.54 -9.64 -16.52
CA ARG A 152 12.78 -10.83 -16.94
C ARG A 152 13.02 -12.04 -16.05
N TYR A 153 14.27 -12.28 -15.63
CA TYR A 153 14.59 -13.39 -14.71
C TYR A 153 14.00 -13.16 -13.31
N GLU A 154 13.93 -11.90 -12.85
CA GLU A 154 13.31 -11.56 -11.56
C GLU A 154 11.83 -11.89 -11.54
N ALA A 155 11.09 -11.58 -12.62
CA ALA A 155 9.67 -11.92 -12.72
C ALA A 155 9.44 -13.43 -12.54
N GLN A 156 10.32 -14.27 -13.08
CA GLN A 156 10.20 -15.73 -12.96
C GLN A 156 10.45 -16.25 -11.55
N GLN A 157 11.35 -15.59 -10.81
CA GLN A 157 11.66 -15.96 -9.44
C GLN A 157 10.49 -15.65 -8.49
N MET A 158 9.66 -14.65 -8.82
CA MET A 158 8.53 -14.24 -7.99
C MET A 158 7.42 -15.30 -7.92
N LEU A 159 7.19 -16.08 -8.97
CA LEU A 159 6.17 -17.13 -9.00
C LEU A 159 6.37 -18.19 -7.90
N TRP A 160 7.59 -18.35 -7.39
CA TRP A 160 7.98 -19.51 -6.59
C TRP A 160 8.27 -19.21 -5.12
N ALA A 161 7.91 -18.02 -4.64
CA ALA A 161 7.88 -17.64 -3.21
C ALA A 161 9.15 -17.92 -2.39
N THR A 162 10.32 -18.01 -3.03
CA THR A 162 11.63 -18.16 -2.36
C THR A 162 12.06 -16.89 -1.61
N GLY A 163 11.21 -15.86 -1.68
CA GLY A 163 11.04 -14.87 -0.62
C GLY A 163 11.84 -13.59 -0.81
N ARG A 164 12.90 -13.57 -1.62
CA ARG A 164 13.72 -12.36 -1.80
C ARG A 164 14.33 -12.20 -3.19
N LYS A 165 14.14 -11.00 -3.75
CA LYS A 165 14.81 -10.52 -4.95
C LYS A 165 16.31 -10.32 -4.66
N PRO A 166 17.23 -10.93 -5.42
CA PRO A 166 18.65 -10.61 -5.29
C PRO A 166 18.90 -9.12 -5.55
N ALA A 167 19.74 -8.48 -4.73
CA ALA A 167 20.08 -7.07 -4.95
C ALA A 167 20.85 -6.88 -6.26
N ASP A 168 20.41 -5.94 -7.11
CA ASP A 168 21.15 -5.49 -8.29
C ASP A 168 21.97 -4.23 -7.93
N LEU A 169 23.26 -4.42 -7.70
CA LEU A 169 24.17 -3.32 -7.37
C LEU A 169 24.28 -2.27 -8.46
N SER A 170 24.08 -2.63 -9.73
CA SER A 170 24.10 -1.65 -10.83
C SER A 170 22.89 -0.71 -10.77
N ALA A 171 21.74 -1.19 -10.27
CA ALA A 171 20.58 -0.35 -10.03
C ALA A 171 20.80 0.61 -8.84
N LEU A 172 21.45 0.14 -7.77
CA LEU A 172 21.76 0.96 -6.61
C LEU A 172 22.84 2.01 -6.93
N PHE A 173 23.89 1.61 -7.63
CA PHE A 173 25.02 2.46 -8.01
C PHE A 173 24.57 3.66 -8.85
N ARG A 174 23.59 3.48 -9.74
CA ARG A 174 23.06 4.56 -10.58
C ARG A 174 22.23 5.61 -9.86
N LYS A 175 21.83 5.35 -8.61
CA LYS A 175 21.15 6.34 -7.78
C LYS A 175 22.13 7.33 -7.16
N LEU A 176 23.43 7.09 -7.28
CA LEU A 176 24.47 7.97 -6.79
C LEU A 176 24.77 9.05 -7.85
N GLU A 177 24.94 10.29 -7.41
CA GLU A 177 25.30 11.42 -8.26
C GLU A 177 26.83 11.54 -8.38
N LEU A 178 27.44 10.61 -9.10
CA LEU A 178 28.90 10.50 -9.18
C LEU A 178 29.52 11.46 -10.20
N THR A 179 30.72 11.95 -9.90
CA THR A 179 31.51 12.73 -10.85
C THR A 179 31.96 11.88 -12.05
N PRO A 180 32.19 12.49 -13.24
CA PRO A 180 32.69 11.77 -14.40
C PRO A 180 33.99 10.99 -14.14
N GLU A 181 34.91 11.51 -13.31
CA GLU A 181 36.16 10.81 -12.99
C GLU A 181 35.89 9.54 -12.16
N THR A 182 35.05 9.66 -11.13
CA THR A 182 34.68 8.54 -10.27
C THR A 182 33.95 7.46 -11.08
N LEU A 183 33.05 7.87 -11.96
CA LEU A 183 32.32 6.98 -12.85
C LEU A 183 33.26 6.25 -13.81
N ALA A 184 34.25 6.93 -14.39
CA ALA A 184 35.21 6.32 -15.31
C ALA A 184 36.05 5.19 -14.65
N VAL A 185 36.38 5.33 -13.37
CA VAL A 185 37.16 4.33 -12.62
C VAL A 185 36.29 3.14 -12.18
N THR A 186 35.04 3.41 -11.78
CA THR A 186 34.15 2.40 -11.20
C THR A 186 33.30 1.66 -12.24
N ASP A 187 32.98 2.28 -13.38
CA ASP A 187 32.09 1.71 -14.40
C ASP A 187 32.57 0.38 -15.00
N PRO A 188 33.87 0.16 -15.31
CA PRO A 188 34.33 -1.13 -15.81
C PRO A 188 34.03 -2.29 -14.85
N MET A 189 34.07 -2.04 -13.54
CA MET A 189 33.73 -3.02 -12.51
C MET A 189 32.23 -3.29 -12.46
N ILE A 190 31.40 -2.25 -12.57
CA ILE A 190 29.94 -2.41 -12.67
C ILE A 190 29.57 -3.17 -13.95
N ALA A 191 30.20 -2.87 -15.08
CA ALA A 191 29.96 -3.59 -16.34
C ALA A 191 30.31 -5.08 -16.24
N ALA A 192 31.46 -5.41 -15.64
CA ALA A 192 31.86 -6.80 -15.40
C ALA A 192 30.91 -7.52 -14.42
N TYR A 193 30.44 -6.81 -13.39
CA TYR A 193 29.43 -7.29 -12.46
C TYR A 193 28.10 -7.59 -13.17
N GLU A 194 27.59 -6.67 -13.99
CA GLU A 194 26.32 -6.82 -14.71
C GLU A 194 26.30 -8.08 -15.57
N HIS A 195 27.39 -8.37 -16.28
CA HIS A 195 27.51 -9.59 -17.08
C HIS A 195 27.45 -10.85 -16.21
N ARG A 196 28.19 -10.88 -15.09
CA ARG A 196 28.21 -12.02 -14.17
C ARG A 196 26.87 -12.20 -13.46
N LEU A 197 26.26 -11.11 -12.99
CA LEU A 197 24.96 -11.14 -12.35
C LEU A 197 23.91 -11.66 -13.33
N THR A 198 23.87 -11.17 -14.56
CA THR A 198 22.92 -11.63 -15.59
C THR A 198 23.06 -13.14 -15.84
N THR A 199 24.30 -13.64 -15.89
CA THR A 199 24.57 -15.09 -16.02
C THR A 199 24.04 -15.88 -14.82
N GLN A 200 24.26 -15.39 -13.59
CA GLN A 200 23.82 -16.08 -12.38
C GLN A 200 22.30 -16.01 -12.19
N MET A 201 21.68 -14.89 -12.53
CA MET A 201 20.22 -14.75 -12.51
C MET A 201 19.54 -15.67 -13.51
N ARG A 202 20.15 -15.88 -14.70
CA ARG A 202 19.69 -16.89 -15.65
C ARG A 202 19.72 -18.29 -15.05
N LYS A 203 20.84 -18.70 -14.45
CA LYS A 203 20.96 -20.00 -13.77
C LYS A 203 19.96 -20.15 -12.64
N LEU A 204 19.75 -19.10 -11.85
CA LEU A 204 18.76 -19.09 -10.79
C LEU A 204 17.35 -19.29 -11.38
N SER A 205 17.01 -18.55 -12.44
CA SER A 205 15.74 -18.68 -13.17
C SER A 205 15.52 -20.12 -13.68
N GLU A 206 16.53 -20.72 -14.32
CA GLU A 206 16.48 -22.10 -14.82
C GLU A 206 16.32 -23.11 -13.68
N SER A 207 17.03 -22.92 -12.56
CA SER A 207 16.95 -23.78 -11.38
C SER A 207 15.57 -23.67 -10.71
N THR A 208 15.02 -22.46 -10.59
CA THR A 208 13.70 -22.25 -9.99
C THR A 208 12.59 -22.78 -10.90
N GLY A 209 12.72 -22.59 -12.22
CA GLY A 209 11.77 -23.10 -13.21
C GLY A 209 11.70 -24.64 -13.26
N ARG A 210 12.74 -25.37 -12.85
CA ARG A 210 12.70 -26.84 -12.82
C ARG A 210 12.26 -27.43 -11.50
N MET A 211 12.08 -26.62 -10.46
CA MET A 211 11.85 -27.08 -9.09
C MET A 211 10.68 -28.07 -8.96
N TYR A 212 9.54 -27.79 -9.59
CA TYR A 212 8.36 -28.67 -9.48
C TYR A 212 8.52 -29.96 -10.28
N LEU A 213 9.15 -29.91 -11.45
CA LEU A 213 9.45 -31.10 -12.23
C LEU A 213 10.43 -32.00 -11.47
N ASP A 214 11.49 -31.41 -10.91
CA ASP A 214 12.43 -32.12 -10.04
C ASP A 214 11.71 -32.73 -8.82
N MET A 215 10.73 -32.02 -8.24
CA MET A 215 9.94 -32.51 -7.11
C MET A 215 9.10 -33.73 -7.51
N PHE A 216 8.39 -33.69 -8.64
CA PHE A 216 7.63 -34.85 -9.12
C PHE A 216 8.55 -36.04 -9.43
N ASP A 217 9.66 -35.79 -10.12
CA ASP A 217 10.61 -36.82 -10.48
C ASP A 217 11.21 -37.48 -9.22
N MET A 218 11.42 -36.72 -8.13
CA MET A 218 11.87 -37.28 -6.86
C MET A 218 10.77 -38.00 -6.06
N ILE A 219 9.52 -37.51 -6.06
CA ILE A 219 8.38 -38.22 -5.46
C ILE A 219 8.20 -39.60 -6.15
N GLU A 220 8.32 -39.63 -7.47
CA GLU A 220 8.29 -40.86 -8.26
C GLU A 220 9.45 -41.80 -7.90
N GLN A 221 10.68 -41.28 -7.78
CA GLN A 221 11.85 -42.06 -7.33
C GLN A 221 11.70 -42.65 -5.93
N LEU A 222 10.97 -41.97 -5.04
CA LEU A 222 10.66 -42.46 -3.68
C LEU A 222 9.50 -43.48 -3.66
N GLY A 223 8.91 -43.81 -4.81
CA GLY A 223 7.80 -44.76 -4.94
C GLY A 223 6.46 -44.20 -4.47
N LEU A 224 6.34 -42.87 -4.38
CA LEU A 224 5.16 -42.16 -3.87
C LEU A 224 4.32 -41.49 -4.96
N GLY A 225 4.67 -41.70 -6.24
CA GLY A 225 4.03 -41.04 -7.39
C GLY A 225 2.56 -41.42 -7.61
N ASP A 226 2.15 -42.61 -7.19
CA ASP A 226 0.78 -43.15 -7.37
C ASP A 226 -0.10 -43.00 -6.11
N LEU A 227 0.37 -42.30 -5.07
CA LEU A 227 -0.41 -42.11 -3.84
C LEU A 227 -1.59 -41.17 -4.10
N ASP A 228 -2.81 -41.70 -3.93
CA ASP A 228 -4.01 -40.88 -3.89
C ASP A 228 -4.00 -40.00 -2.62
N MET A 229 -4.09 -38.69 -2.80
CA MET A 229 -4.12 -37.72 -1.71
C MET A 229 -5.34 -37.89 -0.81
N GLU A 230 -6.48 -38.38 -1.32
CA GLU A 230 -7.63 -38.72 -0.49
C GLU A 230 -7.36 -39.95 0.39
N GLU A 231 -6.63 -40.93 -0.13
CA GLU A 231 -6.27 -42.14 0.59
C GLU A 231 -5.20 -41.85 1.65
N ALA A 232 -4.18 -41.06 1.30
CA ALA A 232 -3.16 -40.60 2.22
C ALA A 232 -3.75 -39.75 3.37
N GLN A 233 -4.77 -38.92 3.11
CA GLN A 233 -5.46 -38.18 4.19
C GLN A 233 -6.24 -39.08 5.15
N ARG A 234 -6.67 -40.26 4.71
CA ARG A 234 -7.36 -41.25 5.55
C ARG A 234 -6.39 -42.10 6.37
N ASP A 235 -5.13 -42.20 5.95
CA ASP A 235 -4.05 -42.90 6.66
C ASP A 235 -2.96 -41.93 7.19
N PRO A 236 -3.00 -41.57 8.49
CA PRO A 236 -2.02 -40.68 9.11
C PRO A 236 -0.56 -41.12 8.95
N GLU A 237 -0.26 -42.41 8.79
CA GLU A 237 1.12 -42.89 8.60
C GLU A 237 1.60 -42.66 7.16
N GLN A 238 0.76 -42.91 6.16
CA GLN A 238 1.07 -42.60 4.76
C GLN A 238 1.21 -41.09 4.55
N LEU A 239 0.33 -40.29 5.16
CA LEU A 239 0.46 -38.84 5.14
C LEU A 239 1.80 -38.39 5.74
N ARG A 240 2.22 -39.00 6.87
CA ARG A 240 3.52 -38.69 7.49
C ARG A 240 4.69 -39.04 6.57
N GLN A 241 4.68 -40.23 5.96
CA GLN A 241 5.74 -40.66 5.03
C GLN A 241 5.82 -39.75 3.79
N LEU A 242 4.66 -39.39 3.23
CA LEU A 242 4.57 -38.44 2.11
C LEU A 242 5.13 -37.07 2.50
N MET A 243 4.80 -36.58 3.70
CA MET A 243 5.29 -35.29 4.20
C MET A 243 6.80 -35.32 4.49
N GLU A 244 7.34 -36.41 5.03
CA GLU A 244 8.79 -36.59 5.25
C GLU A 244 9.55 -36.65 3.91
N ALA A 245 9.02 -37.38 2.93
CA ALA A 245 9.56 -37.43 1.58
C ALA A 245 9.52 -36.05 0.91
N MET A 246 8.37 -35.37 0.96
CA MET A 246 8.22 -33.99 0.46
C MET A 246 9.25 -33.06 1.11
N GLN A 247 9.43 -33.10 2.43
CA GLN A 247 10.42 -32.28 3.13
C GLN A 247 11.85 -32.57 2.66
N GLN A 248 12.21 -33.84 2.45
CA GLN A 248 13.52 -34.22 1.94
C GLN A 248 13.74 -33.70 0.52
N VAL A 249 12.76 -33.89 -0.36
CA VAL A 249 12.76 -33.42 -1.75
C VAL A 249 12.88 -31.91 -1.81
N TRP A 250 12.07 -31.19 -1.03
CA TRP A 250 12.14 -29.74 -0.91
C TRP A 250 13.49 -29.26 -0.38
N ARG A 251 14.06 -29.93 0.63
CA ARG A 251 15.38 -29.59 1.17
C ARG A 251 16.46 -29.74 0.10
N GLU A 252 16.46 -30.83 -0.66
CA GLU A 252 17.45 -31.06 -1.72
C GLU A 252 17.36 -30.00 -2.83
N ILE A 253 16.16 -29.70 -3.33
CA ILE A 253 15.97 -28.67 -4.37
C ILE A 253 16.35 -27.29 -3.83
N THR A 254 15.92 -26.97 -2.61
CA THR A 254 16.19 -25.68 -1.99
C THR A 254 17.68 -25.46 -1.80
N ILE A 255 18.45 -26.48 -1.41
CA ILE A 255 19.92 -26.39 -1.31
C ILE A 255 20.57 -26.08 -2.66
N ARG A 256 20.12 -26.72 -3.75
CA ARG A 256 20.65 -26.45 -5.11
C ARG A 256 20.42 -24.99 -5.50
N MET A 257 19.22 -24.48 -5.26
CA MET A 257 18.86 -23.11 -5.54
C MET A 257 19.63 -22.12 -4.64
N GLN A 258 19.71 -22.40 -3.33
CA GLN A 258 20.46 -21.60 -2.37
C GLN A 258 21.94 -21.50 -2.71
N LYS A 259 22.52 -22.54 -3.32
CA LYS A 259 23.89 -22.47 -3.82
C LYS A 259 24.06 -21.37 -4.88
N VAL A 260 23.12 -21.25 -5.82
CA VAL A 260 23.14 -20.19 -6.83
C VAL A 260 22.89 -18.82 -6.20
N VAL A 261 21.94 -18.72 -5.26
CA VAL A 261 21.69 -17.50 -4.49
C VAL A 261 22.96 -17.06 -3.74
N GLY A 262 23.64 -17.99 -3.06
CA GLY A 262 24.90 -17.73 -2.37
C GLY A 262 26.04 -17.33 -3.30
N GLU A 263 26.07 -17.81 -4.55
CA GLU A 263 26.99 -17.30 -5.57
C GLU A 263 26.69 -15.84 -5.95
N ILE A 264 25.41 -15.46 -6.03
CA ILE A 264 24.99 -14.07 -6.26
C ILE A 264 25.32 -13.20 -5.05
N GLU A 265 25.05 -13.63 -3.82
CA GLU A 265 25.37 -12.89 -2.60
C GLU A 265 26.89 -12.66 -2.47
N LYS A 266 27.72 -13.67 -2.74
CA LYS A 266 29.19 -13.52 -2.77
C LYS A 266 29.66 -12.57 -3.88
N LEU A 267 29.04 -12.63 -5.06
CA LEU A 267 29.32 -11.70 -6.16
C LEU A 267 28.96 -10.27 -5.76
N ASN A 268 27.80 -10.07 -5.13
CA ASN A 268 27.33 -8.79 -4.63
C ASN A 268 28.28 -8.25 -3.58
N GLN A 269 28.57 -8.99 -2.51
CA GLN A 269 29.48 -8.54 -1.45
C GLN A 269 30.85 -8.13 -1.98
N ARG A 270 31.45 -8.95 -2.85
CA ARG A 270 32.78 -8.65 -3.42
C ARG A 270 32.73 -7.37 -4.25
N THR A 271 31.71 -7.22 -5.08
CA THR A 271 31.55 -6.05 -5.95
C THR A 271 31.25 -4.81 -5.12
N TYR A 272 30.31 -4.89 -4.18
CA TYR A 272 29.97 -3.83 -3.23
C TYR A 272 31.21 -3.31 -2.50
N ARG A 273 31.99 -4.19 -1.86
CA ARG A 273 33.22 -3.79 -1.12
C ARG A 273 34.22 -3.08 -2.03
N SER A 274 34.41 -3.61 -3.24
CA SER A 274 35.37 -3.06 -4.18
C SER A 274 34.94 -1.69 -4.73
N VAL A 275 33.66 -1.55 -5.11
CA VAL A 275 33.09 -0.27 -5.57
C VAL A 275 33.10 0.75 -4.44
N ARG A 276 32.63 0.38 -3.24
CA ARG A 276 32.62 1.26 -2.06
C ARG A 276 34.00 1.82 -1.75
N SER A 277 35.07 1.03 -1.88
CA SER A 277 36.45 1.51 -1.64
C SER A 277 36.96 2.54 -2.65
N MET A 278 36.28 2.70 -3.78
CA MET A 278 36.62 3.65 -4.84
C MET A 278 35.72 4.88 -4.84
N LEU A 279 34.65 4.88 -4.02
CA LEU A 279 33.71 5.99 -3.92
C LEU A 279 34.22 7.04 -2.92
N PRO A 280 33.87 8.32 -3.12
CA PRO A 280 33.95 9.34 -2.08
C PRO A 280 33.23 8.90 -0.80
N PRO A 281 33.63 9.38 0.40
CA PRO A 281 33.06 8.93 1.68
C PRO A 281 31.52 9.00 1.74
N ASP A 282 30.94 10.10 1.25
CA ASP A 282 29.49 10.33 1.29
C ASP A 282 28.73 9.37 0.37
N ASP A 283 29.19 9.24 -0.88
CA ASP A 283 28.65 8.27 -1.84
C ASP A 283 28.81 6.83 -1.35
N ALA A 284 29.95 6.52 -0.72
CA ALA A 284 30.22 5.22 -0.13
C ALA A 284 29.24 4.89 1.01
N ALA A 285 28.87 5.88 1.83
CA ALA A 285 27.88 5.74 2.89
C ALA A 285 26.46 5.56 2.32
N ALA A 286 26.06 6.39 1.34
CA ALA A 286 24.76 6.28 0.67
C ALA A 286 24.60 4.94 -0.06
N TYR A 287 25.67 4.49 -0.73
CA TYR A 287 25.71 3.21 -1.43
C TYR A 287 25.61 2.02 -0.46
N ARG A 288 26.31 2.10 0.68
CA ARG A 288 26.19 1.12 1.77
C ARG A 288 24.77 1.00 2.27
N LEU A 289 24.12 2.12 2.58
CA LEU A 289 22.76 2.13 3.11
C LEU A 289 21.79 1.49 2.13
N SER A 290 21.88 1.89 0.85
CA SER A 290 21.09 1.34 -0.24
C SER A 290 21.31 -0.17 -0.42
N TYR A 291 22.57 -0.63 -0.33
CA TYR A 291 22.90 -2.05 -0.44
C TYR A 291 22.34 -2.87 0.73
N LEU A 292 22.52 -2.41 1.96
CA LEU A 292 22.02 -3.11 3.14
C LEU A 292 20.49 -3.13 3.16
N GLY A 293 19.82 -2.03 2.79
CA GLY A 293 18.37 -2.00 2.62
C GLY A 293 17.86 -3.01 1.60
N ALA A 294 18.57 -3.17 0.48
CA ALA A 294 18.17 -4.10 -0.59
C ALA A 294 18.50 -5.57 -0.29
N ALA A 295 19.71 -5.86 0.20
CA ALA A 295 20.21 -7.23 0.36
C ALA A 295 20.01 -7.81 1.77
N TYR A 296 19.96 -6.95 2.78
CA TYR A 296 19.96 -7.30 4.21
C TYR A 296 18.96 -6.49 5.03
N PRO A 297 17.66 -6.49 4.66
CA PRO A 297 16.63 -5.70 5.36
C PRO A 297 16.54 -6.03 6.86
N GLU A 298 16.98 -7.23 7.28
CA GLU A 298 17.01 -7.62 8.70
C GLU A 298 17.94 -6.76 9.56
N ILE A 299 18.94 -6.14 8.95
CA ILE A 299 19.95 -5.31 9.63
C ILE A 299 20.10 -3.91 9.03
N ALA A 300 19.34 -3.57 7.99
CA ALA A 300 19.30 -2.22 7.44
C ALA A 300 19.07 -1.13 8.51
N PRO A 301 18.18 -1.32 9.51
CA PRO A 301 18.03 -0.34 10.60
C PRO A 301 19.29 -0.14 11.46
N LEU A 302 20.22 -1.10 11.49
CA LEU A 302 21.51 -0.94 12.17
C LEU A 302 22.48 -0.04 11.38
N ALA A 303 22.27 0.12 10.08
CA ALA A 303 23.04 1.02 9.24
C ALA A 303 22.44 2.43 9.19
N GLU A 304 21.13 2.56 9.37
CA GLU A 304 20.38 3.82 9.46
C GLU A 304 20.51 4.50 10.85
N ILE A 305 21.65 4.38 11.53
CA ILE A 305 21.81 4.99 12.86
C ILE A 305 21.90 6.52 12.68
N PRO A 306 20.87 7.29 13.10
CA PRO A 306 20.80 8.73 12.82
C PRO A 306 21.91 9.54 13.48
N VAL A 307 22.59 8.96 14.48
CA VAL A 307 23.68 9.59 15.22
C VAL A 307 24.85 9.93 14.30
N LEU A 308 25.19 9.11 13.31
CA LEU A 308 26.30 9.40 12.40
C LEU A 308 26.02 10.61 11.53
N THR A 309 24.86 10.61 10.85
CA THR A 309 24.43 11.71 9.99
C THR A 309 24.28 13.01 10.80
N ARG A 310 23.67 12.94 11.99
CA ARG A 310 23.50 14.11 12.87
C ARG A 310 24.82 14.65 13.39
N LEU A 311 25.76 13.78 13.77
CA LEU A 311 27.06 14.24 14.24
C LEU A 311 27.85 14.94 13.13
N ASP A 312 27.81 14.43 11.90
CA ASP A 312 28.53 15.05 10.78
C ASP A 312 27.88 16.37 10.32
N GLU A 313 26.54 16.41 10.20
CA GLU A 313 25.79 17.66 9.95
C GLU A 313 26.03 18.70 11.05
N ALA A 314 26.08 18.26 12.30
CA ALA A 314 26.20 19.17 13.42
C ALA A 314 27.65 19.60 13.69
N LEU A 315 28.65 18.82 13.27
CA LEU A 315 30.06 19.26 13.12
C LEU A 315 30.18 20.40 12.09
N GLN A 316 29.39 20.39 11.01
CA GLN A 316 29.39 21.48 10.03
C GLN A 316 28.72 22.76 10.56
N ARG A 317 27.72 22.62 11.45
CA ARG A 317 26.94 23.76 12.00
C ARG A 317 27.58 24.40 13.23
N LEU A 318 28.23 23.61 14.08
CA LEU A 318 28.86 24.10 15.30
C LEU A 318 30.31 24.44 15.02
N LYS A 319 30.69 25.71 15.23
CA LYS A 319 32.09 26.16 15.21
C LYS A 319 32.81 25.67 16.45
N LEU A 320 33.11 24.36 16.50
CA LEU A 320 33.95 23.77 17.53
C LEU A 320 35.38 24.31 17.43
N ALA A 321 36.14 24.22 18.52
CA ALA A 321 37.58 24.43 18.43
C ALA A 321 38.17 23.36 17.50
N PRO A 322 39.20 23.67 16.70
CA PRO A 322 39.79 22.71 15.75
C PRO A 322 40.19 21.37 16.40
N GLU A 323 40.68 21.41 17.64
CA GLU A 323 41.07 20.22 18.41
C GLU A 323 39.87 19.34 18.77
N ASP A 324 38.76 19.94 19.20
CA ASP A 324 37.53 19.21 19.53
C ASP A 324 36.86 18.66 18.27
N GLU A 325 36.88 19.41 17.16
CA GLU A 325 36.37 18.96 15.87
C GLU A 325 37.12 17.71 15.38
N GLU A 326 38.46 17.73 15.45
CA GLU A 326 39.30 16.59 15.07
C GLU A 326 39.06 15.37 15.99
N ALA A 327 38.91 15.59 17.29
CA ALA A 327 38.63 14.52 18.26
C ALA A 327 37.25 13.87 18.03
N VAL A 328 36.22 14.68 17.73
CA VAL A 328 34.88 14.18 17.40
C VAL A 328 34.90 13.44 16.06
N ARG A 329 35.53 14.00 15.02
CA ARG A 329 35.69 13.31 13.71
C ARG A 329 36.39 11.96 13.85
N THR A 330 37.43 11.89 14.67
CA THR A 330 38.14 10.64 14.96
C THR A 330 37.22 9.64 15.65
N SER A 331 36.48 10.07 16.68
CA SER A 331 35.54 9.22 17.41
C SER A 331 34.40 8.70 16.52
N VAL A 332 33.86 9.55 15.64
CA VAL A 332 32.83 9.20 14.65
C VAL A 332 33.36 8.19 13.63
N THR A 333 34.58 8.41 13.13
CA THR A 333 35.25 7.50 12.18
C THR A 333 35.50 6.13 12.81
N ASP A 334 35.98 6.10 14.06
CA ASP A 334 36.22 4.86 14.81
C ASP A 334 34.92 4.11 15.11
N PHE A 335 33.86 4.82 15.48
CA PHE A 335 32.51 4.26 15.63
C PHE A 335 32.04 3.64 14.31
N GLY A 336 32.14 4.36 13.19
CA GLY A 336 31.77 3.87 11.86
C GLY A 336 32.48 2.57 11.51
N ARG A 337 33.79 2.47 11.79
CA ARG A 337 34.60 1.26 11.58
C ARG A 337 34.15 0.08 12.46
N GLN A 338 33.85 0.33 13.73
CA GLN A 338 33.37 -0.72 14.65
C GLN A 338 31.97 -1.20 14.25
N LEU A 339 31.09 -0.28 13.83
CA LEU A 339 29.76 -0.61 13.33
C LEU A 339 29.82 -1.40 12.02
N ASP A 340 30.75 -1.04 11.10
CA ASP A 340 31.06 -1.85 9.91
C ASP A 340 31.43 -3.29 10.28
N GLY A 341 32.26 -3.48 11.32
CA GLY A 341 32.59 -4.82 11.82
C GLY A 341 31.38 -5.62 12.31
N ILE A 342 30.46 -4.99 13.04
CA ILE A 342 29.21 -5.62 13.51
C ILE A 342 28.30 -5.97 12.32
N ILE A 343 28.23 -5.09 11.32
CA ILE A 343 27.44 -5.33 10.11
C ILE A 343 28.04 -6.48 9.29
N ASP A 344 29.36 -6.53 9.11
CA ASP A 344 30.03 -7.65 8.45
C ASP A 344 29.78 -8.98 9.19
N GLU A 345 29.88 -9.01 10.53
CA GLU A 345 29.54 -10.19 11.35
C GLU A 345 28.07 -10.59 11.17
N SER A 346 27.17 -9.60 11.10
CA SER A 346 25.74 -9.83 10.90
C SER A 346 25.42 -10.36 9.50
N THR A 347 26.01 -9.79 8.45
CA THR A 347 25.81 -10.26 7.07
C THR A 347 26.32 -11.68 6.88
N ALA A 348 27.48 -12.02 7.47
CA ALA A 348 28.02 -13.39 7.42
C ALA A 348 27.09 -14.40 8.12
N LEU A 349 26.56 -14.05 9.29
CA LEU A 349 25.58 -14.87 10.01
C LEU A 349 24.29 -15.07 9.20
N ILE A 350 23.81 -14.01 8.54
CA ILE A 350 22.62 -14.06 7.69
C ILE A 350 22.85 -14.98 6.48
N ASP A 351 23.97 -14.82 5.77
CA ASP A 351 24.30 -15.65 4.61
C ASP A 351 24.45 -17.13 4.99
N GLU A 352 25.14 -17.42 6.10
CA GLU A 352 25.30 -18.80 6.61
C GLU A 352 23.94 -19.43 6.89
N HIS A 353 23.07 -18.71 7.59
CA HIS A 353 21.71 -19.15 7.86
C HIS A 353 20.91 -19.36 6.57
N ARG A 354 20.92 -18.38 5.65
CA ARG A 354 20.20 -18.48 4.35
C ARG A 354 20.70 -19.63 3.48
N SER A 355 21.97 -20.00 3.56
CA SER A 355 22.55 -21.10 2.78
C SER A 355 22.12 -22.49 3.26
N THR A 356 21.54 -22.59 4.46
CA THR A 356 21.13 -23.85 5.09
C THR A 356 19.64 -23.88 5.48
N PHE A 357 18.95 -22.74 5.40
CA PHE A 357 17.57 -22.57 5.85
C PHE A 357 16.58 -23.34 4.96
N SER A 358 15.80 -24.25 5.53
CA SER A 358 14.60 -24.76 4.86
C SER A 358 13.37 -23.98 5.34
N PRO A 359 12.44 -23.59 4.45
CA PRO A 359 11.14 -23.07 4.85
C PRO A 359 10.29 -24.08 5.61
N PHE A 360 10.76 -25.29 5.92
CA PHE A 360 10.08 -26.26 6.78
C PHE A 360 10.69 -26.36 8.19
N ASP A 361 11.78 -25.64 8.47
CA ASP A 361 12.54 -25.72 9.73
C ASP A 361 12.18 -24.58 10.73
N PHE A 362 10.94 -24.06 10.71
CA PHE A 362 10.48 -22.87 11.44
C PHE A 362 10.70 -22.89 12.96
N ASN A 363 10.75 -24.07 13.58
CA ASN A 363 10.90 -24.23 15.03
C ASN A 363 12.14 -25.05 15.41
N SER A 364 13.17 -25.01 14.56
CA SER A 364 14.45 -25.67 14.83
C SER A 364 15.27 -24.88 15.86
N GLU A 365 16.09 -25.59 16.65
CA GLU A 365 17.07 -24.97 17.55
C GLU A 365 18.01 -24.01 16.79
N ALA A 366 18.32 -24.34 15.52
CA ALA A 366 19.12 -23.52 14.63
C ALA A 366 18.48 -22.14 14.37
N MET A 367 17.16 -22.07 14.17
CA MET A 367 16.46 -20.80 13.98
C MET A 367 16.48 -19.93 15.24
N GLN A 368 16.28 -20.55 16.42
CA GLN A 368 16.34 -19.85 17.70
C GLN A 368 17.77 -19.35 18.00
N GLU A 369 18.79 -20.15 17.68
CA GLU A 369 20.19 -19.75 17.79
C GLU A 369 20.53 -18.59 16.85
N TYR A 370 20.10 -18.64 15.59
CA TYR A 370 20.26 -17.56 14.63
C TYR A 370 19.62 -16.26 15.14
N GLN A 371 18.36 -16.29 15.58
CA GLN A 371 17.66 -15.12 16.12
C GLN A 371 18.38 -14.53 17.33
N ARG A 372 18.83 -15.39 18.25
CA ARG A 372 19.59 -14.99 19.43
C ARG A 372 20.92 -14.32 19.07
N LYS A 373 21.71 -14.91 18.16
CA LYS A 373 22.97 -14.33 17.68
C LYS A 373 22.73 -12.97 17.02
N LEU A 374 21.70 -12.86 16.16
CA LEU A 374 21.35 -11.59 15.51
C LEU A 374 20.91 -10.53 16.54
N GLN A 375 20.13 -10.90 17.56
CA GLN A 375 19.77 -10.02 18.67
C GLN A 375 21.01 -9.57 19.47
N THR A 376 21.98 -10.46 19.72
CA THR A 376 23.24 -10.09 20.36
C THR A 376 24.00 -9.05 19.56
N LEU A 377 24.07 -9.18 18.23
CA LEU A 377 24.74 -8.20 17.36
C LEU A 377 24.02 -6.84 17.36
N ARG A 378 22.69 -6.84 17.34
CA ARG A 378 21.88 -5.63 17.53
C ARG A 378 22.16 -4.96 18.89
N GLY A 379 22.29 -5.75 19.95
CA GLY A 379 22.70 -5.29 21.27
C GLY A 379 24.07 -4.61 21.26
N LYS A 380 25.09 -5.28 20.68
CA LYS A 380 26.44 -4.71 20.52
C LYS A 380 26.42 -3.37 19.76
N ALA A 381 25.61 -3.26 18.71
CA ALA A 381 25.48 -2.03 17.93
C ALA A 381 24.86 -0.89 18.77
N SER A 382 23.83 -1.20 19.55
CA SER A 382 23.20 -0.25 20.47
C SER A 382 24.17 0.21 21.58
N GLU A 383 24.94 -0.69 22.16
CA GLU A 383 25.96 -0.36 23.18
C GLU A 383 27.08 0.51 22.57
N LEU A 384 27.51 0.17 21.36
CA LEU A 384 28.47 0.96 20.61
C LEU A 384 27.95 2.39 20.35
N GLN A 385 26.67 2.54 19.99
CA GLN A 385 26.02 3.83 19.77
C GLN A 385 25.97 4.65 21.07
N GLN A 386 25.60 4.03 22.19
CA GLN A 386 25.60 4.70 23.49
C GLN A 386 27.00 5.16 23.90
N ARG A 387 28.04 4.36 23.61
CA ARG A 387 29.44 4.72 23.89
C ARG A 387 29.89 5.93 23.08
N VAL A 388 29.64 5.97 21.77
CA VAL A 388 30.06 7.13 20.96
C VAL A 388 29.32 8.40 21.38
N VAL A 389 28.01 8.30 21.66
CA VAL A 389 27.22 9.44 22.16
C VAL A 389 27.81 9.96 23.47
N LYS A 390 28.18 9.07 24.39
CA LYS A 390 28.83 9.44 25.65
C LYS A 390 30.20 10.07 25.42
N THR A 391 31.06 9.48 24.60
CA THR A 391 32.40 10.02 24.32
C THR A 391 32.33 11.39 23.65
N VAL A 392 31.45 11.59 22.67
CA VAL A 392 31.23 12.90 22.06
C VAL A 392 30.68 13.89 23.09
N GLY A 393 29.78 13.44 23.97
CA GLY A 393 29.28 14.24 25.10
C GLY A 393 30.36 14.72 26.05
N GLU A 394 31.33 13.88 26.36
CA GLU A 394 32.49 14.22 27.20
C GLU A 394 33.42 15.22 26.50
N LEU A 395 33.53 15.17 25.17
CA LEU A 395 34.36 16.09 24.38
C LEU A 395 33.73 17.48 24.22
N VAL A 396 32.44 17.55 23.89
CA VAL A 396 31.77 18.82 23.52
C VAL A 396 30.90 19.42 24.64
N GLY A 397 30.69 18.67 25.73
CA GLY A 397 29.78 19.00 26.82
C GLY A 397 28.33 18.59 26.54
N GLU A 398 27.57 18.26 27.60
CA GLU A 398 26.20 17.75 27.49
C GLU A 398 25.22 18.71 26.79
N GLU A 399 25.39 20.03 26.98
CA GLU A 399 24.54 21.04 26.32
C GLU A 399 24.78 21.06 24.81
N THR A 400 26.05 21.01 24.38
CA THR A 400 26.42 20.96 22.97
C THR A 400 26.00 19.62 22.37
N LEU A 401 26.15 18.51 23.10
CA LEU A 401 25.65 17.19 22.68
C LEU A 401 24.13 17.19 22.51
N ALA A 402 23.39 17.79 23.44
CA ALA A 402 21.95 17.92 23.32
C ALA A 402 21.57 18.73 22.07
N LYS A 403 22.31 19.80 21.75
CA LYS A 403 22.14 20.57 20.50
C LYS A 403 22.54 19.77 19.24
N LEU A 404 23.58 18.95 19.33
CA LEU A 404 24.05 18.06 18.24
C LEU A 404 23.05 16.92 17.96
N LEU A 405 22.41 16.38 19.00
CA LEU A 405 21.49 15.23 18.90
C LEU A 405 20.02 15.62 18.75
N ALA A 406 19.65 16.83 19.16
CA ALA A 406 18.34 17.39 18.87
C ALA A 406 18.10 17.32 17.37
N ALA A 407 16.94 16.81 16.97
CA ALA A 407 16.51 16.95 15.58
C ALA A 407 16.55 18.45 15.25
N PRO A 408 16.94 18.86 14.03
CA PRO A 408 16.82 20.25 13.65
C PRO A 408 15.39 20.70 13.96
N ALA A 409 15.24 21.67 14.86
CA ALA A 409 14.04 22.48 14.84
C ALA A 409 13.99 23.03 13.42
N GLU A 410 12.87 22.88 12.74
CA GLU A 410 12.61 23.56 11.49
C GLU A 410 12.83 25.05 11.71
N THR A 411 14.02 25.58 11.40
CA THR A 411 14.28 27.01 11.31
C THR A 411 15.63 27.27 10.66
N GLU A 412 15.58 28.17 9.67
CA GLU A 412 16.65 28.65 8.77
C GLU A 412 16.99 27.76 7.57
N ALA A 413 15.95 27.49 6.78
CA ALA A 413 16.06 27.80 5.36
C ALA A 413 16.21 29.33 5.22
N ALA A 414 17.44 29.81 5.03
CA ALA A 414 17.69 31.18 4.63
C ALA A 414 17.77 31.25 3.09
N ASP A 415 16.87 32.05 2.52
CA ASP A 415 16.93 32.71 1.22
C ASP A 415 17.04 31.86 -0.07
N VAL A 416 15.90 31.27 -0.44
CA VAL A 416 15.34 31.50 -1.79
C VAL A 416 13.93 32.06 -1.63
N ALA A 417 13.87 33.39 -1.68
CA ALA A 417 12.72 34.27 -1.89
C ALA A 417 11.32 33.63 -1.95
N ALA A 418 10.63 33.58 -0.81
CA ALA A 418 9.19 33.76 -0.74
C ALA A 418 8.92 35.17 -0.20
N THR A 419 8.86 36.15 -1.10
CA THR A 419 8.36 37.48 -0.74
C THR A 419 6.85 37.40 -0.52
N PRO A 420 6.33 37.85 0.64
CA PRO A 420 4.91 38.04 0.82
C PRO A 420 4.52 39.36 0.14
N ALA A 421 3.93 39.28 -1.05
CA ALA A 421 3.26 40.42 -1.65
C ALA A 421 1.89 40.60 -0.97
N ALA A 422 1.85 41.41 0.09
CA ALA A 422 0.62 42.06 0.49
C ALA A 422 0.27 43.14 -0.55
N GLY A 423 -0.86 42.95 -1.23
CA GLY A 423 -1.41 43.87 -2.22
C GLY A 423 -2.84 43.50 -2.62
N ALA A 424 -3.75 43.59 -1.64
CA ALA A 424 -5.21 43.75 -1.73
C ALA A 424 -5.96 43.29 -3.02
N ALA A 425 -6.74 42.21 -2.93
CA ALA A 425 -8.19 42.18 -3.19
C ALA A 425 -8.79 40.76 -3.04
N ALA A 426 -9.89 40.68 -2.28
CA ALA A 426 -10.88 39.60 -2.14
C ALA A 426 -10.48 38.28 -1.46
N SER A 427 -10.98 38.15 -0.23
CA SER A 427 -10.93 37.01 0.68
C SER A 427 -11.64 35.77 0.11
N VAL A 428 -10.93 34.65 -0.01
CA VAL A 428 -11.52 33.30 -0.03
C VAL A 428 -10.80 32.51 1.05
N GLU A 429 -11.54 32.14 2.09
CA GLU A 429 -11.06 31.41 3.27
C GLU A 429 -10.65 30.00 2.85
N ALA A 430 -9.34 29.69 2.96
CA ALA A 430 -8.82 28.35 2.71
C ALA A 430 -9.27 27.42 3.84
N VAL A 431 -10.08 26.42 3.48
CA VAL A 431 -10.49 25.30 4.35
C VAL A 431 -9.25 24.48 4.72
N ALA A 432 -8.78 24.62 5.96
CA ALA A 432 -7.78 23.76 6.54
C ALA A 432 -8.35 22.33 6.69
N GLU A 433 -7.60 21.31 6.25
CA GLU A 433 -7.94 19.91 6.51
C GLU A 433 -8.10 19.69 8.03
N GLU A 434 -9.32 19.30 8.44
CA GLU A 434 -9.65 19.07 9.85
C GLU A 434 -8.85 17.90 10.45
N PRO A 435 -8.33 18.03 11.69
CA PRO A 435 -7.74 16.91 12.40
C PRO A 435 -8.82 15.86 12.71
N ALA A 436 -8.50 14.58 12.48
CA ALA A 436 -9.39 13.45 12.75
C ALA A 436 -10.10 13.58 14.10
N ILE A 437 -11.42 13.74 14.08
CA ILE A 437 -12.27 13.91 15.26
C ILE A 437 -12.11 12.67 16.14
N LYS A 438 -11.32 12.78 17.22
CA LYS A 438 -11.24 11.73 18.25
C LYS A 438 -12.62 11.63 18.92
N SER A 439 -13.34 10.56 18.63
CA SER A 439 -14.62 10.26 19.29
C SER A 439 -14.42 10.25 20.81
N ILE A 440 -15.11 11.14 21.52
CA ILE A 440 -15.08 11.23 22.99
C ILE A 440 -15.60 9.93 23.64
N SER A 441 -16.43 9.16 22.94
CA SER A 441 -16.92 7.87 23.42
C SER A 441 -15.89 6.75 23.34
N GLY A 442 -14.89 6.86 22.44
CA GLY A 442 -13.93 5.78 22.16
C GLY A 442 -14.55 4.51 21.55
N ASP A 443 -15.85 4.52 21.22
CA ASP A 443 -16.54 3.45 20.50
C ASP A 443 -16.88 3.93 19.08
N PRO A 444 -16.33 3.28 18.03
CA PRO A 444 -16.53 3.72 16.65
C PRO A 444 -17.97 3.47 16.13
N LEU A 445 -18.79 2.71 16.86
CA LEU A 445 -20.18 2.43 16.51
C LEU A 445 -21.19 3.41 17.15
N LEU A 446 -20.70 4.35 17.98
CA LEU A 446 -21.49 5.46 18.50
C LEU A 446 -21.24 6.72 17.67
N PRO A 447 -22.28 7.55 17.44
CA PRO A 447 -22.12 8.77 16.68
C PRO A 447 -21.22 9.74 17.44
N PRO A 448 -20.37 10.51 16.73
CA PRO A 448 -19.61 11.57 17.39
C PRO A 448 -20.56 12.66 17.89
N GLN A 449 -20.17 13.32 18.98
CA GLN A 449 -20.84 14.53 19.43
C GLN A 449 -20.92 15.57 18.31
N ALA A 450 -21.94 16.44 18.35
CA ALA A 450 -21.94 17.60 17.47
C ALA A 450 -20.76 18.54 17.79
N THR A 451 -20.25 19.21 16.76
CA THR A 451 -19.07 20.08 16.83
C THR A 451 -19.48 21.54 16.68
N ARG A 452 -18.55 22.46 16.99
CA ARG A 452 -18.77 23.89 16.72
C ARG A 452 -18.86 24.20 15.22
N ALA A 453 -18.22 23.39 14.37
CA ALA A 453 -18.37 23.49 12.92
C ALA A 453 -19.80 23.14 12.51
N ASP A 454 -20.37 22.05 13.05
CA ASP A 454 -21.77 21.70 12.84
C ASP A 454 -22.71 22.85 13.27
N LEU A 455 -22.46 23.45 14.43
CA LEU A 455 -23.26 24.59 14.91
C LEU A 455 -23.19 25.81 14.00
N ARG A 456 -22.01 26.15 13.46
CA ARG A 456 -21.86 27.26 12.51
C ARG A 456 -22.68 27.00 11.25
N TYR A 457 -22.55 25.81 10.69
CA TYR A 457 -23.34 25.39 9.53
C TYR A 457 -24.85 25.49 9.80
N TRP A 458 -25.33 24.99 10.94
CA TRP A 458 -26.74 25.13 11.33
C TRP A 458 -27.17 26.57 11.51
N SER A 459 -26.31 27.41 12.08
CA SER A 459 -26.62 28.83 12.31
C SER A 459 -26.78 29.60 10.99
N ASP A 460 -25.99 29.25 9.99
CA ASP A 460 -26.09 29.85 8.66
C ASP A 460 -27.33 29.31 7.91
N ASP A 461 -27.58 28.00 7.96
CA ASP A 461 -28.76 27.38 7.31
C ASP A 461 -30.09 27.88 7.92
N LEU A 462 -30.12 28.10 9.24
CA LEU A 462 -31.28 28.65 9.95
C LEU A 462 -31.43 30.18 9.81
N GLY A 463 -30.45 30.87 9.20
CA GLY A 463 -30.47 32.33 9.04
C GLY A 463 -30.47 33.08 10.38
N LEU A 464 -29.72 32.59 11.36
CA LEU A 464 -29.70 33.16 12.72
C LEU A 464 -29.08 34.56 12.76
N SER A 465 -29.76 35.49 13.40
CA SER A 465 -29.24 36.80 13.77
C SER A 465 -28.13 36.70 14.82
N ALA A 466 -27.38 37.78 15.05
CA ALA A 466 -26.28 37.79 16.02
C ALA A 466 -26.76 37.44 17.44
N ASP A 467 -27.92 37.95 17.87
CA ASP A 467 -28.49 37.68 19.19
C ASP A 467 -28.98 36.23 19.31
N GLU A 468 -29.64 35.70 18.28
CA GLU A 468 -30.06 34.29 18.23
C GLU A 468 -28.87 33.34 18.26
N ARG A 469 -27.77 33.66 17.55
CA ARG A 469 -26.53 32.87 17.56
C ARG A 469 -25.97 32.74 18.98
N ILE A 470 -25.96 33.81 19.77
CA ILE A 470 -25.49 33.78 21.17
C ILE A 470 -26.34 32.81 22.00
N VAL A 471 -27.67 32.87 21.87
CA VAL A 471 -28.59 31.99 22.61
C VAL A 471 -28.39 30.53 22.20
N VAL A 472 -28.32 30.24 20.90
CA VAL A 472 -28.11 28.87 20.39
C VAL A 472 -26.72 28.34 20.78
N GLU A 473 -25.69 29.19 20.80
CA GLU A 473 -24.35 28.82 21.31
C GLU A 473 -24.38 28.43 22.79
N GLU A 474 -25.15 29.14 23.62
CA GLU A 474 -25.35 28.79 25.03
C GLU A 474 -26.05 27.44 25.18
N LEU A 475 -27.15 27.21 24.44
CA LEU A 475 -27.85 25.92 24.39
C LEU A 475 -26.91 24.80 23.94
N PHE A 476 -26.06 25.06 22.95
CA PHE A 476 -25.10 24.10 22.44
C PHE A 476 -24.03 23.75 23.48
N ASN A 477 -23.50 24.73 24.21
CA ASN A 477 -22.57 24.46 25.31
C ASN A 477 -23.24 23.59 26.39
N GLY A 478 -24.51 23.86 26.72
CA GLY A 478 -25.30 23.02 27.62
C GLY A 478 -25.51 21.59 27.09
N TYR A 479 -25.74 21.42 25.79
CA TYR A 479 -25.77 20.12 25.13
C TYR A 479 -24.43 19.37 25.26
N ILE A 480 -23.29 20.04 25.01
CA ILE A 480 -21.96 19.42 25.07
C ILE A 480 -21.65 18.91 26.48
N GLU A 481 -21.95 19.69 27.52
CA GLU A 481 -21.72 19.25 28.90
C GLU A 481 -22.63 18.09 29.28
N ARG A 482 -23.91 18.10 28.88
CA ARG A 482 -24.82 16.96 29.04
C ARG A 482 -24.34 15.71 28.32
N PHE A 483 -23.79 15.85 27.11
CA PHE A 483 -23.29 14.74 26.30
C PHE A 483 -22.12 14.04 27.00
N LYS A 484 -21.14 14.82 27.50
CA LYS A 484 -19.99 14.27 28.24
C LYS A 484 -20.41 13.56 29.53
N ALA A 485 -21.50 14.01 30.15
CA ALA A 485 -22.03 13.48 31.40
C ALA A 485 -23.01 12.30 31.22
N LEU A 486 -23.26 11.81 29.99
CA LEU A 486 -24.18 10.70 29.76
C LEU A 486 -23.73 9.42 30.51
N PRO A 487 -24.52 8.90 31.46
CA PRO A 487 -24.15 7.72 32.23
C PRO A 487 -24.04 6.47 31.36
N GLU A 488 -24.80 6.37 30.28
CA GLU A 488 -24.76 5.24 29.34
C GLU A 488 -23.40 5.09 28.64
N LEU A 489 -22.69 6.20 28.42
CA LEU A 489 -21.31 6.15 27.88
C LEU A 489 -20.34 5.52 28.88
N ALA A 490 -20.53 5.80 30.18
CA ALA A 490 -19.73 5.19 31.23
C ALA A 490 -20.08 3.71 31.42
N SER A 491 -21.37 3.35 31.34
CA SER A 491 -21.83 1.95 31.37
C SER A 491 -21.26 1.13 30.22
N LEU A 492 -21.32 1.65 28.99
CA LEU A 492 -20.71 0.99 27.83
C LEU A 492 -19.20 0.82 27.98
N ARG A 493 -18.49 1.85 28.45
CA ARG A 493 -17.04 1.77 28.69
C ARG A 493 -16.71 0.65 29.70
N THR A 494 -17.49 0.56 30.78
CA THR A 494 -17.35 -0.46 31.81
C THR A 494 -17.60 -1.87 31.23
N ALA A 495 -18.68 -2.03 30.46
CA ALA A 495 -18.99 -3.31 29.81
C ALA A 495 -17.88 -3.76 28.85
N ARG A 496 -17.33 -2.83 28.04
CA ARG A 496 -16.21 -3.14 27.12
C ARG A 496 -14.93 -3.51 27.86
N GLN A 497 -14.61 -2.86 28.98
CA GLN A 497 -13.45 -3.21 29.81
C GLN A 497 -13.58 -4.62 30.39
N SER A 498 -14.79 -5.12 30.58
CA SER A 498 -15.04 -6.50 31.06
C SER A 498 -14.99 -7.57 29.96
N MET A 499 -14.82 -7.22 28.68
CA MET A 499 -14.78 -8.21 27.59
C MET A 499 -13.60 -9.17 27.70
N TRP A 500 -12.44 -8.68 28.12
CA TRP A 500 -11.23 -9.50 28.21
C TRP A 500 -10.69 -9.40 29.62
N SER A 501 -10.63 -10.52 30.32
CA SER A 501 -10.04 -10.57 31.65
C SER A 501 -8.62 -11.13 31.55
N TYR A 502 -7.65 -10.35 31.99
CA TYR A 502 -6.28 -10.82 32.17
C TYR A 502 -6.11 -11.40 33.56
N ASP A 503 -5.68 -12.66 33.63
CA ASP A 503 -5.26 -13.29 34.88
C ASP A 503 -3.76 -13.09 35.07
N ALA A 504 -3.40 -12.30 36.08
CA ALA A 504 -2.01 -11.96 36.38
C ALA A 504 -1.19 -13.15 36.91
N GLU A 505 -1.83 -14.19 37.47
CA GLU A 505 -1.14 -15.37 37.99
C GLU A 505 -0.78 -16.37 36.88
N SER A 506 -1.69 -16.61 35.94
CA SER A 506 -1.44 -17.49 34.80
C SER A 506 -0.79 -16.78 33.60
N GLY A 507 -0.86 -15.45 33.55
CA GLY A 507 -0.46 -14.66 32.38
C GLY A 507 -1.36 -14.85 31.17
N LEU A 508 -2.55 -15.45 31.36
CA LEU A 508 -3.49 -15.77 30.28
C LEU A 508 -4.61 -14.73 30.22
N THR A 509 -5.06 -14.43 29.00
CA THR A 509 -6.23 -13.58 28.75
C THR A 509 -7.44 -14.45 28.45
N SER A 510 -8.42 -14.50 29.34
CA SER A 510 -9.65 -15.26 29.12
C SER A 510 -10.59 -14.53 28.15
N PRO A 511 -11.17 -15.23 27.17
CA PRO A 511 -12.11 -14.64 26.22
C PRO A 511 -13.47 -14.30 26.86
N PRO A 512 -14.21 -13.30 26.32
CA PRO A 512 -15.51 -12.90 26.85
C PRO A 512 -16.52 -14.05 26.79
N THR A 513 -17.46 -14.10 27.73
CA THR A 513 -18.65 -14.96 27.65
C THR A 513 -19.71 -14.38 26.72
N GLU A 514 -20.63 -15.21 26.22
CA GLU A 514 -21.74 -14.75 25.37
C GLU A 514 -22.59 -13.69 26.09
N ALA A 515 -22.86 -13.87 27.38
CA ALA A 515 -23.57 -12.88 28.21
C ALA A 515 -22.85 -11.53 28.29
N VAL A 516 -21.51 -11.51 28.33
CA VAL A 516 -20.73 -10.25 28.32
C VAL A 516 -20.82 -9.58 26.96
N LEU A 517 -20.76 -10.33 25.87
CA LEU A 517 -20.93 -9.80 24.51
C LEU A 517 -22.32 -9.19 24.31
N ASP A 518 -23.37 -9.88 24.75
CA ASP A 518 -24.74 -9.37 24.72
C ASP A 518 -24.91 -8.11 25.57
N GLN A 519 -24.29 -8.07 26.75
CA GLN A 519 -24.32 -6.89 27.62
C GLN A 519 -23.65 -5.69 26.97
N VAL A 520 -22.50 -5.87 26.30
CA VAL A 520 -21.84 -4.80 25.54
C VAL A 520 -22.73 -4.31 24.40
N ARG A 521 -23.41 -5.21 23.68
CA ARG A 521 -24.35 -4.84 22.63
C ARG A 521 -25.51 -4.00 23.18
N LEU A 522 -26.12 -4.44 24.28
CA LEU A 522 -27.24 -3.73 24.93
C LEU A 522 -26.84 -2.34 25.43
N GLU A 523 -25.70 -2.22 26.12
CA GLU A 523 -25.22 -0.92 26.59
C GLU A 523 -24.89 0.04 25.43
N ARG A 524 -24.44 -0.50 24.29
CA ARG A 524 -24.22 0.29 23.09
C ARG A 524 -25.53 0.81 22.49
N GLU A 525 -26.57 -0.02 22.45
CA GLU A 525 -27.92 0.38 22.00
C GLU A 525 -28.49 1.47 22.91
N ARG A 526 -28.35 1.33 24.23
CA ARG A 526 -28.77 2.34 25.22
C ARG A 526 -28.02 3.65 25.07
N ALA A 527 -26.69 3.60 24.97
CA ALA A 527 -25.87 4.79 24.77
C ALA A 527 -26.25 5.55 23.50
N PHE A 528 -26.49 4.84 22.40
CA PHE A 528 -26.97 5.47 21.17
C PHE A 528 -28.33 6.13 21.35
N ALA A 529 -29.29 5.44 21.97
CA ALA A 529 -30.62 6.00 22.21
C ALA A 529 -30.57 7.25 23.10
N ALA A 530 -29.74 7.25 24.14
CA ALA A 530 -29.53 8.40 25.02
C ALA A 530 -28.93 9.60 24.27
N ILE A 531 -27.95 9.36 23.40
CA ILE A 531 -27.38 10.42 22.52
C ILE A 531 -28.48 11.02 21.64
N MET A 532 -29.31 10.19 21.01
CA MET A 532 -30.39 10.64 20.14
C MET A 532 -31.42 11.49 20.89
N GLN A 533 -31.82 11.05 22.09
CA GLN A 533 -32.75 11.80 22.93
C GLN A 533 -32.17 13.16 23.35
N LEU A 534 -30.89 13.20 23.73
CA LEU A 534 -30.22 14.43 24.12
C LEU A 534 -30.12 15.43 22.95
N GLU A 535 -29.78 14.97 21.75
CA GLU A 535 -29.73 15.84 20.58
C GLU A 535 -31.12 16.31 20.14
N ASN A 536 -32.15 15.46 20.21
CA ASN A 536 -33.52 15.89 19.93
C ASN A 536 -33.98 16.98 20.89
N ALA A 537 -33.68 16.83 22.18
CA ALA A 537 -33.97 17.86 23.18
C ALA A 537 -33.25 19.18 22.87
N PHE A 538 -31.99 19.13 22.40
CA PHE A 538 -31.29 20.33 21.94
C PHE A 538 -32.01 21.01 20.77
N PHE A 539 -32.47 20.28 19.75
CA PHE A 539 -33.20 20.88 18.64
C PHE A 539 -34.59 21.37 19.03
N ASP A 540 -35.26 20.73 19.99
CA ASP A 540 -36.52 21.23 20.56
C ASP A 540 -36.30 22.56 21.30
N ASP A 541 -35.21 22.69 22.07
CA ASP A 541 -34.82 23.94 22.73
C ASP A 541 -34.54 25.04 21.69
N VAL A 542 -33.85 24.72 20.59
CA VAL A 542 -33.58 25.67 19.49
C VAL A 542 -34.88 26.08 18.79
N ALA A 543 -35.78 25.15 18.48
CA ALA A 543 -37.07 25.46 17.85
C ALA A 543 -37.91 26.40 18.72
N ALA A 544 -37.89 26.19 20.04
CA ALA A 544 -38.60 27.05 21.00
C ALA A 544 -38.06 28.49 21.01
N VAL A 545 -36.76 28.70 20.79
CA VAL A 545 -36.12 30.02 20.73
C VAL A 545 -36.44 30.76 19.43
N LEU A 546 -36.48 30.06 18.29
CA LEU A 546 -36.59 30.67 16.96
C LEU A 546 -38.03 31.00 16.52
N GLY A 547 -39.04 30.49 17.22
CA GLY A 547 -40.46 30.75 16.93
C GLY A 547 -41.04 29.92 15.79
N GLU A 548 -42.36 30.01 15.59
CA GLU A 548 -43.14 29.12 14.72
C GLU A 548 -42.71 29.17 13.25
N ASP A 549 -42.29 30.34 12.76
CA ASP A 549 -41.93 30.56 11.36
C ASP A 549 -40.68 29.79 10.91
N ARG A 550 -39.81 29.38 11.85
CA ARG A 550 -38.55 28.65 11.56
C ARG A 550 -38.58 27.18 11.95
N ILE A 551 -39.68 26.66 12.50
CA ILE A 551 -39.79 25.25 12.93
C ILE A 551 -39.48 24.28 11.77
N ALA A 552 -40.00 24.55 10.58
CA ALA A 552 -39.77 23.69 9.42
C ALA A 552 -38.27 23.60 9.05
N MET A 553 -37.53 24.71 9.16
CA MET A 553 -36.08 24.74 8.91
C MET A 553 -35.31 24.00 10.00
N VAL A 554 -35.71 24.15 11.28
CA VAL A 554 -35.12 23.39 12.39
C VAL A 554 -35.34 21.88 12.20
N GLU A 555 -36.52 21.44 11.77
CA GLU A 555 -36.78 20.03 11.47
C GLU A 555 -35.98 19.52 10.26
N GLN A 556 -35.70 20.37 9.27
CA GLN A 556 -34.82 20.03 8.16
C GLN A 556 -33.38 19.81 8.64
N VAL A 557 -32.83 20.76 9.41
CA VAL A 557 -31.48 20.64 10.00
C VAL A 557 -31.39 19.42 10.91
N ARG A 558 -32.42 19.17 11.73
CA ARG A 558 -32.52 17.98 12.59
C ARG A 558 -32.44 16.68 11.79
N ARG A 559 -33.18 16.57 10.68
CA ARG A 559 -33.16 15.39 9.81
C ARG A 559 -31.81 15.21 9.11
N GLN A 560 -31.19 16.29 8.65
CA GLN A 560 -29.83 16.25 8.07
C GLN A 560 -28.81 15.74 9.12
N ARG A 561 -28.88 16.28 10.34
CA ARG A 561 -28.04 15.80 11.45
C ARG A 561 -28.32 14.33 11.75
N GLU A 562 -29.57 13.92 11.77
CA GLU A 562 -29.93 12.52 11.95
C GLU A 562 -29.27 11.61 10.91
N ARG A 563 -29.33 11.98 9.63
CA ARG A 563 -28.70 11.22 8.55
C ARG A 563 -27.19 11.12 8.77
N ALA A 564 -26.53 12.25 9.02
CA ALA A 564 -25.09 12.33 9.23
C ALA A 564 -24.62 11.41 10.38
N ARG A 565 -25.43 11.24 11.45
CA ARG A 565 -25.13 10.31 12.56
C ARG A 565 -25.10 8.87 12.09
N TYR A 566 -26.16 8.42 11.42
CA TYR A 566 -26.22 7.04 10.95
C TYR A 566 -25.12 6.75 9.91
N GLN A 567 -24.82 7.71 9.04
CA GLN A 567 -23.71 7.58 8.10
C GLN A 567 -22.34 7.50 8.79
N ARG A 568 -22.06 8.37 9.77
CA ARG A 568 -20.77 8.38 10.50
C ARG A 568 -20.58 7.20 11.45
N THR A 569 -21.66 6.56 11.89
CA THR A 569 -21.59 5.31 12.71
C THR A 569 -21.27 4.07 11.92
N THR A 570 -21.14 4.19 10.59
CA THR A 570 -20.63 3.09 9.77
C THR A 570 -19.11 2.96 9.88
N ALA A 571 -18.65 2.45 11.04
CA ALA A 571 -17.24 2.20 11.30
C ALA A 571 -16.61 1.29 10.23
N PRO A 572 -15.32 1.48 9.89
CA PRO A 572 -14.57 0.47 9.16
C PRO A 572 -14.56 -0.82 9.98
N THR A 573 -14.99 -1.93 9.38
CA THR A 573 -14.91 -3.24 10.07
C THR A 573 -13.47 -3.76 10.07
N MET A 574 -13.12 -4.63 11.03
CA MET A 574 -11.77 -5.21 11.16
C MET A 574 -11.30 -5.97 9.91
N PHE A 575 -12.24 -6.45 9.08
CA PHE A 575 -11.97 -7.11 7.80
C PHE A 575 -11.92 -6.14 6.59
N GLY A 576 -11.58 -4.89 6.85
CA GLY A 576 -11.14 -3.93 5.84
C GLY A 576 -12.26 -3.09 5.23
N GLY A 577 -12.42 -1.88 5.78
CA GLY A 577 -12.96 -0.71 5.08
C GLY A 577 -14.41 -0.37 5.39
N ARG A 578 -14.76 0.93 5.24
CA ARG A 578 -16.14 1.38 4.97
C ARG A 578 -16.77 0.38 4.00
N ALA A 579 -17.99 -0.09 4.29
CA ALA A 579 -18.68 -1.10 3.49
C ALA A 579 -18.39 -0.92 1.99
N ARG A 580 -17.82 -1.97 1.37
CA ARG A 580 -17.14 -2.00 0.05
C ARG A 580 -17.89 -1.39 -1.15
N ASN A 581 -19.11 -0.89 -0.96
CA ASN A 581 -19.76 -0.02 -1.92
C ASN A 581 -19.38 1.42 -1.63
N ALA A 582 -18.25 1.87 -2.17
CA ALA A 582 -17.77 3.22 -1.99
C ALA A 582 -18.79 4.30 -2.46
N ARG A 583 -19.73 3.93 -3.36
CA ARG A 583 -20.94 4.71 -3.71
C ARG A 583 -21.93 4.95 -2.56
N ALA A 584 -22.12 3.96 -1.69
CA ALA A 584 -23.03 4.06 -0.54
C ALA A 584 -22.46 4.94 0.58
N GLY A 585 -21.14 5.11 0.61
CA GLY A 585 -20.45 5.93 1.61
C GLY A 585 -20.49 7.43 1.31
N VAL A 586 -20.83 7.83 0.07
CA VAL A 586 -20.88 9.24 -0.34
C VAL A 586 -22.12 9.90 0.21
N ASP A 587 -21.95 11.05 0.86
CA ASP A 587 -23.07 11.94 1.21
C ASP A 587 -23.26 13.00 0.13
N LEU A 588 -24.34 12.91 -0.64
CA LEU A 588 -24.63 13.92 -1.67
C LEU A 588 -24.88 15.31 -1.10
N VAL A 589 -25.32 15.43 0.16
CA VAL A 589 -25.47 16.76 0.78
C VAL A 589 -24.13 17.35 1.17
N ASP A 590 -23.20 16.54 1.68
CA ASP A 590 -21.85 17.05 1.95
C ASP A 590 -21.20 17.54 0.64
N LEU A 591 -21.45 16.85 -0.49
CA LEU A 591 -20.99 17.30 -1.81
C LEU A 591 -21.65 18.61 -2.25
N VAL A 592 -22.97 18.76 -2.08
CA VAL A 592 -23.67 20.01 -2.42
C VAL A 592 -23.16 21.16 -1.55
N THR A 593 -23.00 20.93 -0.25
CA THR A 593 -22.50 21.94 0.71
C THR A 593 -21.05 22.33 0.43
N ALA A 594 -20.19 21.38 0.05
CA ALA A 594 -18.80 21.64 -0.30
C ALA A 594 -18.64 22.27 -1.69
N SER A 595 -19.69 22.27 -2.52
CA SER A 595 -19.65 22.86 -3.85
C SER A 595 -19.82 24.38 -3.79
N ASP A 596 -19.01 25.08 -4.57
CA ASP A 596 -19.11 26.53 -4.77
C ASP A 596 -20.27 26.85 -5.72
N LEU A 597 -21.49 26.76 -5.18
CA LEU A 597 -22.74 26.98 -5.90
C LEU A 597 -23.34 28.33 -5.51
N ASP A 598 -23.86 29.05 -6.50
CA ASP A 598 -24.64 30.27 -6.28
C ASP A 598 -25.87 30.02 -5.39
N ALA A 599 -26.30 31.05 -4.67
CA ALA A 599 -27.42 30.97 -3.74
C ALA A 599 -28.72 30.48 -4.41
N ASP A 600 -29.03 30.98 -5.61
CA ASP A 600 -30.22 30.58 -6.39
C ASP A 600 -30.19 29.09 -6.78
N VAL A 601 -29.00 28.57 -7.10
CA VAL A 601 -28.80 27.14 -7.41
C VAL A 601 -28.99 26.31 -6.15
N ARG A 602 -28.42 26.74 -5.01
CA ARG A 602 -28.60 26.06 -3.73
C ARG A 602 -30.07 26.00 -3.31
N GLU A 603 -30.80 27.11 -3.47
CA GLU A 603 -32.25 27.16 -3.20
C GLU A 603 -33.03 26.15 -4.07
N THR A 604 -32.64 26.03 -5.34
CA THR A 604 -33.22 25.03 -6.27
C THR A 604 -32.94 23.60 -5.83
N LEU A 605 -31.78 23.33 -5.21
CA LEU A 605 -31.40 22.01 -4.72
C LEU A 605 -32.02 21.63 -3.37
N THR A 606 -32.43 22.60 -2.54
CA THR A 606 -33.05 22.36 -1.22
C THR A 606 -34.17 21.30 -1.22
N PRO A 607 -35.18 21.34 -2.11
CA PRO A 607 -36.22 20.29 -2.15
C PRO A 607 -35.70 18.91 -2.59
N ILE A 608 -34.61 18.85 -3.37
CA ILE A 608 -33.95 17.59 -3.74
C ILE A 608 -33.20 17.03 -2.52
N VAL A 609 -32.49 17.89 -1.81
CA VAL A 609 -31.80 17.56 -0.54
C VAL A 609 -32.77 16.98 0.48
N ASP A 610 -33.93 17.59 0.70
CA ASP A 610 -34.92 17.10 1.69
C ASP A 610 -35.45 15.70 1.33
N ARG A 611 -35.76 15.46 0.04
CA ARG A 611 -36.18 14.13 -0.44
C ARG A 611 -35.07 13.10 -0.31
N TYR A 612 -33.83 13.47 -0.62
CA TYR A 612 -32.67 12.59 -0.47
C TYR A 612 -32.45 12.19 1.00
N VAL A 613 -32.48 13.15 1.93
CA VAL A 613 -32.39 12.89 3.37
C VAL A 613 -33.50 11.93 3.81
N THR A 614 -34.73 12.20 3.39
CA THR A 614 -35.90 11.38 3.74
C THR A 614 -35.79 9.96 3.19
N ALA A 615 -35.29 9.78 1.96
CA ALA A 615 -35.12 8.49 1.31
C ALA A 615 -33.97 7.65 1.92
N THR A 616 -32.87 8.29 2.33
CA THR A 616 -31.68 7.60 2.84
C THR A 616 -31.79 7.20 4.31
N LEU A 617 -32.52 7.96 5.14
CA LEU A 617 -32.63 7.73 6.58
C LEU A 617 -33.06 6.31 6.98
N PRO A 618 -34.13 5.71 6.41
CA PRO A 618 -34.54 4.35 6.76
C PRO A 618 -33.48 3.30 6.41
N VAL A 619 -32.79 3.46 5.28
CA VAL A 619 -31.75 2.54 4.81
C VAL A 619 -30.51 2.62 5.70
N LEU A 620 -30.12 3.84 6.09
CA LEU A 620 -29.00 4.07 7.01
C LEU A 620 -29.26 3.50 8.41
N ARG A 621 -30.49 3.56 8.91
CA ARG A 621 -30.90 2.90 10.16
C ARG A 621 -30.71 1.39 10.08
N GLU A 622 -31.21 0.77 9.01
CA GLU A 622 -31.05 -0.67 8.78
C GLU A 622 -29.56 -1.07 8.64
N GLN A 623 -28.78 -0.26 7.93
CA GLN A 623 -27.35 -0.49 7.76
C GLN A 623 -26.62 -0.51 9.11
N ARG A 624 -26.92 0.45 9.99
CA ARG A 624 -26.36 0.49 11.35
C ARG A 624 -26.74 -0.74 12.16
N GLU A 625 -28.00 -1.17 12.12
CA GLU A 625 -28.45 -2.38 12.82
C GLU A 625 -27.71 -3.63 12.32
N ALA A 626 -27.59 -3.79 11.01
CA ALA A 626 -26.85 -4.89 10.41
C ALA A 626 -25.36 -4.86 10.79
N GLN A 627 -24.77 -3.67 10.88
CA GLN A 627 -23.39 -3.50 11.32
C GLN A 627 -23.19 -3.84 12.79
N LEU A 628 -24.11 -3.44 13.67
CA LEU A 628 -24.05 -3.81 15.08
C LEU A 628 -24.15 -5.33 15.25
N ALA A 629 -25.04 -5.98 14.50
CA ALA A 629 -25.16 -7.44 14.48
C ALA A 629 -23.89 -8.11 13.94
N LEU A 630 -23.25 -7.53 12.92
CA LEU A 630 -22.00 -8.04 12.37
C LEU A 630 -20.84 -7.90 13.36
N GLN A 631 -20.72 -6.77 14.06
CA GLN A 631 -19.71 -6.59 15.10
C GLN A 631 -19.90 -7.62 16.21
N HIS A 632 -21.13 -7.83 16.66
CA HIS A 632 -21.44 -8.83 17.67
C HIS A 632 -21.02 -10.23 17.21
N ALA A 633 -21.37 -10.61 15.97
CA ALA A 633 -20.96 -11.87 15.36
C ALA A 633 -19.43 -12.04 15.29
N GLN A 634 -18.68 -10.97 14.98
CA GLN A 634 -17.22 -10.97 14.96
C GLN A 634 -16.62 -11.12 16.36
N ASP A 635 -17.18 -10.44 17.36
CA ASP A 635 -16.75 -10.55 18.75
C ASP A 635 -17.01 -11.98 19.27
N THR A 636 -18.17 -12.58 18.93
CA THR A 636 -18.50 -13.98 19.23
C THR A 636 -17.49 -14.93 18.59
N LEU A 637 -17.20 -14.76 17.31
CA LEU A 637 -16.22 -15.59 16.61
C LEU A 637 -14.83 -15.47 17.22
N THR A 638 -14.37 -14.26 17.53
CA THR A 638 -13.04 -14.01 18.14
C THR A 638 -12.93 -14.68 19.51
N ALA A 639 -14.01 -14.60 20.31
CA ALA A 639 -14.09 -15.30 21.59
C ALA A 639 -14.02 -16.83 21.40
N MET A 640 -14.74 -17.36 20.41
CA MET A 640 -14.71 -18.80 20.08
C MET A 640 -13.33 -19.26 19.58
N GLN A 641 -12.66 -18.48 18.72
CA GLN A 641 -11.30 -18.76 18.25
C GLN A 641 -10.33 -18.82 19.42
N THR A 642 -10.42 -17.86 20.34
CA THR A 642 -9.54 -17.82 21.52
C THR A 642 -9.79 -19.02 22.44
N ARG A 643 -11.06 -19.41 22.67
CA ARG A 643 -11.37 -20.62 23.44
C ARG A 643 -10.84 -21.89 22.77
N ALA A 644 -11.05 -22.04 21.46
CA ALA A 644 -10.55 -23.19 20.73
C ALA A 644 -9.01 -23.31 20.80
N GLN A 645 -8.29 -22.18 20.75
CA GLN A 645 -6.84 -22.15 20.96
C GLN A 645 -6.43 -22.57 22.38
N MET A 646 -7.23 -22.25 23.39
CA MET A 646 -6.99 -22.66 24.78
C MET A 646 -7.32 -24.14 25.02
N ASP A 647 -8.38 -24.66 24.40
CA ASP A 647 -8.91 -26.01 24.60
C ASP A 647 -8.28 -27.07 23.67
N ASP A 648 -7.27 -26.70 22.87
CA ASP A 648 -6.61 -27.55 21.86
C ASP A 648 -7.59 -28.11 20.80
N GLU A 649 -8.68 -27.38 20.54
CA GLU A 649 -9.63 -27.69 19.48
C GLU A 649 -9.12 -27.20 18.11
N THR A 650 -9.43 -27.95 17.05
CA THR A 650 -8.94 -27.64 15.71
C THR A 650 -9.57 -26.35 15.19
N GLY A 651 -8.74 -25.39 14.75
CA GLY A 651 -9.20 -24.13 14.13
C GLY A 651 -10.15 -24.30 12.93
N LEU A 652 -10.18 -25.50 12.32
CA LEU A 652 -11.16 -25.92 11.31
C LEU A 652 -12.62 -25.86 11.79
N LEU A 653 -12.91 -26.18 13.07
CA LEU A 653 -14.27 -26.11 13.61
C LEU A 653 -14.77 -24.67 13.72
N VAL A 654 -13.87 -23.74 14.05
CA VAL A 654 -14.21 -22.32 14.12
C VAL A 654 -14.37 -21.71 12.72
N ALA A 655 -13.58 -22.18 11.75
CA ALA A 655 -13.75 -21.82 10.34
C ALA A 655 -15.11 -22.30 9.79
N ALA A 656 -15.57 -23.51 10.16
CA ALA A 656 -16.87 -24.03 9.73
C ALA A 656 -18.06 -23.20 10.25
N ARG A 657 -17.96 -22.64 11.47
CA ARG A 657 -19.01 -21.79 12.07
C ARG A 657 -18.96 -20.33 11.63
N TYR A 658 -17.88 -19.91 10.97
CA TYR A 658 -17.72 -18.55 10.47
C TYR A 658 -18.92 -18.11 9.62
N GLN A 659 -19.32 -18.94 8.65
CA GLN A 659 -20.42 -18.64 7.73
C GLN A 659 -21.76 -18.52 8.43
N GLU A 660 -22.00 -19.36 9.41
CA GLU A 660 -23.25 -19.39 10.17
C GLU A 660 -23.41 -18.13 11.02
N ILE A 661 -22.33 -17.70 11.69
CA ILE A 661 -22.33 -16.57 12.62
C ILE A 661 -22.24 -15.23 11.89
N VAL A 662 -21.29 -15.10 10.96
CA VAL A 662 -20.94 -13.83 10.30
C VAL A 662 -21.72 -13.62 9.00
N GLY A 663 -22.13 -14.70 8.33
CA GLY A 663 -22.77 -14.64 7.01
C GLY A 663 -24.11 -13.87 6.99
N PRO A 664 -25.12 -14.21 7.82
CA PRO A 664 -26.39 -13.50 7.83
C PRO A 664 -26.30 -11.99 8.10
N PRO A 665 -25.63 -11.49 9.16
CA PRO A 665 -25.49 -10.05 9.37
C PRO A 665 -24.62 -9.39 8.28
N GLY A 666 -23.61 -10.10 7.76
CA GLY A 666 -22.81 -9.64 6.62
C GLY A 666 -23.65 -9.41 5.36
N ARG A 667 -24.56 -10.33 5.02
CA ARG A 667 -25.49 -10.18 3.89
C ARG A 667 -26.44 -9.01 4.09
N ARG A 668 -27.05 -8.88 5.27
CA ARG A 668 -27.93 -7.74 5.59
C ARG A 668 -27.21 -6.40 5.42
N LEU A 669 -25.96 -6.31 5.89
CA LEU A 669 -25.16 -5.09 5.74
C LEU A 669 -24.88 -4.76 4.27
N LYS A 670 -24.54 -5.78 3.46
CA LYS A 670 -24.34 -5.62 2.01
C LYS A 670 -25.61 -5.18 1.28
N ASP A 671 -26.75 -5.75 1.65
CA ASP A 671 -28.04 -5.43 1.06
C ASP A 671 -28.45 -3.98 1.37
N ALA A 672 -28.27 -3.54 2.61
CA ALA A 672 -28.50 -2.15 3.01
C ALA A 672 -27.57 -1.20 2.25
N ALA A 673 -26.26 -1.52 2.17
CA ALA A 673 -25.31 -0.72 1.41
C ALA A 673 -25.63 -0.67 -0.09
N ARG A 674 -26.13 -1.76 -0.69
CA ARG A 674 -26.57 -1.78 -2.09
C ARG A 674 -27.80 -0.91 -2.31
N ARG A 675 -28.80 -0.98 -1.43
CA ARG A 675 -29.98 -0.09 -1.50
C ARG A 675 -29.58 1.37 -1.35
N LEU A 676 -28.68 1.69 -0.43
CA LEU A 676 -28.18 3.06 -0.27
C LEU A 676 -27.43 3.54 -1.51
N ALA A 677 -26.62 2.68 -2.14
CA ALA A 677 -25.95 3.00 -3.39
C ALA A 677 -26.94 3.27 -4.55
N GLU A 678 -28.06 2.55 -4.63
CA GLU A 678 -29.10 2.81 -5.64
C GLU A 678 -29.83 4.14 -5.36
N VAL A 679 -30.16 4.44 -4.09
CA VAL A 679 -30.72 5.76 -3.71
C VAL A 679 -29.74 6.88 -4.10
N ASN A 680 -28.45 6.74 -3.75
CA ASN A 680 -27.43 7.72 -4.12
C ASN A 680 -27.31 7.87 -5.64
N LYS A 681 -27.42 6.79 -6.42
CA LYS A 681 -27.37 6.84 -7.88
C LYS A 681 -28.57 7.59 -8.47
N GLU A 682 -29.77 7.33 -7.96
CA GLU A 682 -30.99 8.03 -8.38
C GLU A 682 -30.89 9.53 -8.11
N PHE A 683 -30.54 9.90 -6.88
CA PHE A 683 -30.44 11.32 -6.51
C PHE A 683 -29.24 12.01 -7.14
N LEU A 684 -28.12 11.32 -7.40
CA LEU A 684 -27.00 11.89 -8.15
C LEU A 684 -27.44 12.37 -9.53
N ALA A 685 -28.29 11.60 -10.22
CA ALA A 685 -28.85 12.00 -11.52
C ALA A 685 -29.75 13.24 -11.36
N GLU A 686 -30.61 13.26 -10.35
CA GLU A 686 -31.51 14.39 -10.07
C GLU A 686 -30.74 15.69 -9.72
N PHE A 687 -29.72 15.60 -8.85
CA PHE A 687 -28.82 16.72 -8.56
C PHE A 687 -28.11 17.19 -9.83
N SER A 688 -27.58 16.27 -10.62
CA SER A 688 -26.86 16.60 -11.86
C SER A 688 -27.76 17.32 -12.87
N ASP A 689 -29.00 16.87 -13.04
CA ASP A 689 -29.96 17.47 -13.97
C ASP A 689 -30.40 18.87 -13.53
N ALA A 690 -30.46 19.13 -12.22
CA ALA A 690 -30.78 20.44 -11.66
C ALA A 690 -29.61 21.44 -11.71
N LEU A 691 -28.37 20.95 -11.89
CA LEU A 691 -27.17 21.79 -11.99
C LEU A 691 -26.95 22.31 -13.42
N PRO A 692 -26.45 23.55 -13.59
CA PRO A 692 -25.97 24.01 -14.89
C PRO A 692 -24.75 23.19 -15.36
N PRO A 693 -24.41 23.20 -16.67
CA PRO A 693 -23.47 22.24 -17.24
C PRO A 693 -22.07 22.22 -16.59
N ALA A 694 -21.53 23.39 -16.23
CA ALA A 694 -20.19 23.48 -15.64
C ALA A 694 -20.15 22.91 -14.21
N GLU A 695 -21.15 23.25 -13.39
CA GLU A 695 -21.32 22.81 -12.02
C GLU A 695 -21.69 21.33 -11.97
N ARG A 696 -22.46 20.83 -12.96
CA ARG A 696 -22.79 19.41 -13.13
C ARG A 696 -21.55 18.56 -13.31
N ASP A 697 -20.63 18.98 -14.19
CA ASP A 697 -19.40 18.25 -14.44
C ASP A 697 -18.50 18.24 -13.19
N ALA A 698 -18.39 19.39 -12.52
CA ALA A 698 -17.64 19.52 -11.26
C ALA A 698 -18.23 18.65 -10.14
N PHE A 699 -19.56 18.66 -9.96
CA PHE A 699 -20.28 17.86 -8.98
C PHE A 699 -20.15 16.36 -9.25
N THR A 700 -20.32 15.94 -10.51
CA THR A 700 -20.14 14.54 -10.93
C THR A 700 -18.72 14.06 -10.68
N ARG A 701 -17.72 14.91 -10.95
CA ARG A 701 -16.32 14.60 -10.66
C ARG A 701 -16.07 14.50 -9.17
N ALA A 702 -16.59 15.43 -8.36
CA ALA A 702 -16.47 15.38 -6.90
C ALA A 702 -17.09 14.09 -6.33
N TYR A 703 -18.28 13.71 -6.81
CA TYR A 703 -18.89 12.42 -6.49
C TYR A 703 -17.98 11.24 -6.84
N ARG A 704 -17.41 11.20 -8.05
CA ARG A 704 -16.53 10.11 -8.48
C ARG A 704 -15.26 10.02 -7.64
N VAL A 705 -14.67 11.15 -7.26
CA VAL A 705 -13.48 11.21 -6.41
C VAL A 705 -13.77 10.64 -5.02
N ASP A 706 -14.91 10.99 -4.42
CA ASP A 706 -15.30 10.50 -3.10
C ASP A 706 -15.81 9.05 -3.14
N ALA A 707 -16.57 8.68 -4.18
CA ALA A 707 -17.09 7.34 -4.39
C ALA A 707 -16.02 6.34 -4.83
N TYR A 708 -14.91 6.78 -5.40
CA TYR A 708 -13.86 5.89 -5.92
C TYR A 708 -12.46 6.45 -5.65
N PRO A 709 -12.08 6.67 -4.38
CA PRO A 709 -10.83 7.32 -4.04
C PRO A 709 -9.62 6.49 -4.48
N LYS A 710 -9.71 5.15 -4.47
CA LYS A 710 -8.64 4.29 -5.02
C LYS A 710 -8.39 4.54 -6.51
N VAL A 711 -9.43 4.93 -7.26
CA VAL A 711 -9.31 5.25 -8.69
C VAL A 711 -8.75 6.66 -8.85
N TYR A 712 -9.36 7.67 -8.22
CA TYR A 712 -9.07 9.07 -8.53
C TYR A 712 -8.00 9.75 -7.66
N LYS A 713 -7.68 9.23 -6.47
CA LYS A 713 -6.51 9.68 -5.67
C LYS A 713 -5.24 9.03 -6.22
N ASP A 714 -5.00 9.30 -7.50
CA ASP A 714 -3.87 8.80 -8.26
C ASP A 714 -2.66 9.73 -8.05
N PRO A 715 -1.62 9.31 -7.30
CA PRO A 715 -0.44 10.14 -7.07
C PRO A 715 0.33 10.44 -8.37
N VAL A 716 0.13 9.64 -9.43
CA VAL A 716 0.83 9.84 -10.71
C VAL A 716 -0.01 10.57 -11.75
N CYS A 717 -1.19 11.07 -11.41
CA CYS A 717 -1.99 11.90 -12.32
C CYS A 717 -1.25 13.21 -12.64
N VAL A 718 -1.07 13.51 -13.92
CA VAL A 718 -0.36 14.72 -14.39
C VAL A 718 -1.31 15.90 -14.68
N ASP A 719 -2.62 15.74 -14.49
CA ASP A 719 -3.61 16.78 -14.84
C ASP A 719 -3.40 18.09 -14.07
N THR A 720 -3.01 18.00 -12.80
CA THR A 720 -2.68 19.18 -11.97
C THR A 720 -1.49 19.95 -12.56
N HIS A 721 -0.41 19.25 -12.94
CA HIS A 721 0.76 19.86 -13.57
C HIS A 721 0.46 20.40 -14.96
N LEU A 722 -0.35 19.72 -15.77
CA LEU A 722 -0.80 20.24 -17.07
C LEU A 722 -1.64 21.51 -16.92
N THR A 723 -2.52 21.54 -15.93
CA THR A 723 -3.35 22.72 -15.62
C THR A 723 -2.49 23.89 -15.13
N GLY A 724 -1.48 23.62 -14.30
CA GLY A 724 -0.49 24.63 -13.88
C GLY A 724 0.34 25.13 -15.07
N ALA A 725 0.83 24.23 -15.92
CA ALA A 725 1.64 24.55 -17.09
C ALA A 725 0.91 25.50 -18.04
N LEU A 726 -0.36 25.23 -18.36
CA LEU A 726 -1.19 26.08 -19.23
C LEU A 726 -1.42 27.50 -18.68
N LYS A 727 -1.23 27.71 -17.38
CA LYS A 727 -1.37 29.02 -16.71
C LYS A 727 -0.06 29.81 -16.62
N LEU A 728 1.08 29.22 -17.01
CA LEU A 728 2.36 29.92 -17.01
C LEU A 728 2.31 31.15 -17.94
N ALA A 729 2.79 32.28 -17.45
CA ALA A 729 2.68 33.57 -18.13
C ALA A 729 3.68 33.72 -19.30
N ASP A 730 4.81 33.01 -19.23
CA ASP A 730 5.96 33.16 -20.14
C ASP A 730 6.01 32.10 -21.25
N LEU A 731 4.91 31.37 -21.49
CA LEU A 731 4.81 30.38 -22.57
C LEU A 731 4.90 31.02 -23.95
N THR A 732 5.70 30.42 -24.83
CA THR A 732 5.64 30.73 -26.28
C THR A 732 4.33 30.20 -26.89
N THR A 733 3.97 30.68 -28.08
CA THR A 733 2.81 30.17 -28.82
C THR A 733 2.92 28.67 -29.06
N ASP A 734 4.06 28.20 -29.56
CA ASP A 734 4.32 26.78 -29.84
C ASP A 734 4.22 25.92 -28.57
N GLN A 735 4.71 26.42 -27.43
CA GLN A 735 4.57 25.73 -26.14
C GLN A 735 3.10 25.63 -25.73
N ARG A 736 2.34 26.73 -25.84
CA ARG A 736 0.91 26.76 -25.50
C ARG A 736 0.10 25.80 -26.36
N GLU A 737 0.37 25.75 -27.66
CA GLU A 737 -0.28 24.82 -28.60
C GLU A 737 0.08 23.36 -28.26
N SER A 738 1.35 23.07 -28.01
CA SER A 738 1.81 21.72 -27.63
C SER A 738 1.19 21.25 -26.31
N LEU A 739 1.13 22.13 -25.29
CA LEU A 739 0.50 21.82 -24.00
C LEU A 739 -1.01 21.57 -24.15
N ALA A 740 -1.68 22.36 -25.00
CA ALA A 740 -3.10 22.17 -25.30
C ALA A 740 -3.36 20.82 -25.99
N GLU A 741 -2.49 20.41 -26.93
CA GLU A 741 -2.56 19.10 -27.59
C GLU A 741 -2.36 17.94 -26.60
N ILE A 742 -1.36 18.06 -25.71
CA ILE A 742 -1.11 17.08 -24.65
C ILE A 742 -2.34 16.95 -23.76
N ALA A 743 -2.92 18.07 -23.30
CA ALA A 743 -4.11 18.07 -22.45
C ALA A 743 -5.34 17.49 -23.16
N ALA A 744 -5.55 17.85 -24.43
CA ALA A 744 -6.66 17.37 -25.25
C ALA A 744 -6.60 15.85 -25.52
N THR A 745 -5.40 15.28 -25.55
CA THR A 745 -5.20 13.82 -25.68
C THR A 745 -5.28 13.12 -24.33
N TYR A 746 -4.64 13.69 -23.30
CA TYR A 746 -4.49 13.06 -21.99
C TYR A 746 -5.81 12.94 -21.23
N ARG A 747 -6.55 14.05 -21.08
CA ARG A 747 -7.73 14.10 -20.20
C ARG A 747 -8.83 13.11 -20.63
N PRO A 748 -9.23 13.01 -21.92
CA PRO A 748 -10.27 12.08 -22.33
C PRO A 748 -9.86 10.62 -22.11
N GLU A 749 -8.61 10.25 -22.40
CA GLU A 749 -8.12 8.89 -22.21
C GLU A 749 -7.98 8.53 -20.73
N TYR A 750 -7.53 9.47 -19.89
CA TYR A 750 -7.45 9.27 -18.44
C TYR A 750 -8.83 9.04 -17.83
N GLU A 751 -9.82 9.85 -18.23
CA GLU A 751 -11.21 9.66 -17.82
C GLU A 751 -11.77 8.33 -18.34
N ARG A 752 -11.52 7.95 -19.60
CA ARG A 752 -11.97 6.68 -20.17
C ARG A 752 -11.44 5.48 -19.36
N LEU A 753 -10.15 5.48 -19.03
CA LEU A 753 -9.52 4.42 -18.23
C LEU A 753 -10.05 4.41 -16.79
N SER A 754 -10.16 5.58 -16.16
CA SER A 754 -10.71 5.71 -14.80
C SER A 754 -12.17 5.25 -14.73
N ASN A 755 -12.99 5.56 -15.74
CA ASN A 755 -14.38 5.10 -15.82
C ASN A 755 -14.48 3.58 -16.02
N ALA A 756 -13.60 2.97 -16.81
CA ALA A 756 -13.53 1.52 -16.93
C ALA A 756 -13.15 0.84 -15.60
N MET A 757 -12.23 1.43 -14.84
CA MET A 757 -11.88 0.97 -13.50
C MET A 757 -13.06 1.11 -12.54
N VAL A 758 -13.75 2.26 -12.57
CA VAL A 758 -14.99 2.49 -11.81
C VAL A 758 -16.04 1.42 -12.12
N GLU A 759 -16.26 1.09 -13.39
CA GLU A 759 -17.21 0.06 -13.80
C GLU A 759 -16.88 -1.30 -13.14
N LEU A 760 -15.60 -1.71 -13.17
CA LEU A 760 -15.15 -2.95 -12.55
C LEU A 760 -15.32 -2.93 -11.02
N VAL A 761 -14.86 -1.88 -10.34
CA VAL A 761 -15.02 -1.72 -8.89
C VAL A 761 -16.51 -1.71 -8.50
N SER A 762 -17.36 -1.13 -9.36
CA SER A 762 -18.80 -1.01 -9.12
C SER A 762 -19.53 -2.36 -9.13
N LYS A 763 -18.98 -3.38 -9.81
CA LYS A 763 -19.52 -4.75 -9.85
C LYS A 763 -19.34 -5.49 -8.50
N GLY A 764 -18.74 -4.85 -7.50
CA GLY A 764 -18.61 -5.35 -6.13
C GLY A 764 -17.18 -5.81 -5.81
N GLY A 765 -16.96 -6.23 -4.56
CA GLY A 765 -15.75 -6.95 -4.14
C GLY A 765 -16.01 -8.46 -4.05
N MET A 766 -14.98 -9.27 -3.84
CA MET A 766 -15.21 -10.65 -3.41
C MET A 766 -16.04 -10.64 -2.14
N ASP A 767 -17.01 -11.55 -2.03
CA ASP A 767 -17.57 -11.86 -0.73
C ASP A 767 -16.47 -12.53 0.11
N PRO A 768 -15.92 -11.90 1.17
CA PRO A 768 -14.92 -12.55 1.99
C PRO A 768 -15.49 -13.78 2.72
N THR A 769 -16.82 -13.92 2.73
CA THR A 769 -17.54 -15.09 3.21
C THR A 769 -17.94 -16.03 2.07
N SER A 770 -17.50 -15.84 0.83
CA SER A 770 -17.64 -16.90 -0.17
C SER A 770 -16.31 -17.61 -0.35
N PHE A 771 -16.35 -18.92 -0.13
CA PHE A 771 -15.23 -19.83 -0.42
C PHE A 771 -15.50 -20.63 -1.70
N GLU A 772 -16.52 -20.25 -2.48
CA GLU A 772 -16.80 -20.91 -3.74
C GLU A 772 -15.68 -20.61 -4.75
N PRO A 773 -15.15 -21.64 -5.44
CA PRO A 773 -14.10 -21.45 -6.44
C PRO A 773 -14.46 -20.45 -7.55
N ASP A 774 -15.74 -20.34 -7.92
CA ASP A 774 -16.22 -19.41 -8.95
C ASP A 774 -16.07 -17.95 -8.54
N ASP A 775 -16.38 -17.61 -7.30
CA ASP A 775 -16.25 -16.25 -6.78
C ASP A 775 -14.79 -15.82 -6.69
N TRP A 776 -13.90 -16.76 -6.36
CA TRP A 776 -12.44 -16.56 -6.41
C TRP A 776 -11.95 -16.30 -7.83
N ARG A 777 -12.41 -17.08 -8.80
CA ARG A 777 -12.06 -16.89 -10.22
C ARG A 777 -12.54 -15.54 -10.74
N GLU A 778 -13.77 -15.15 -10.44
CA GLU A 778 -14.31 -13.85 -10.85
C GLU A 778 -13.56 -12.69 -10.19
N TYR A 779 -13.27 -12.80 -8.88
CA TYR A 779 -12.48 -11.81 -8.16
C TYR A 779 -11.10 -11.62 -8.77
N GLN A 780 -10.35 -12.70 -8.98
CA GLN A 780 -9.02 -12.64 -9.57
C GLN A 780 -9.05 -12.05 -10.97
N LYS A 781 -10.00 -12.47 -11.81
CA LYS A 781 -10.19 -11.89 -13.15
C LYS A 781 -10.42 -10.39 -13.08
N ARG A 782 -11.30 -9.92 -12.19
CA ARG A 782 -11.59 -8.50 -12.02
C ARG A 782 -10.37 -7.74 -11.49
N THR A 783 -9.66 -8.28 -10.52
CA THR A 783 -8.46 -7.65 -9.95
C THR A 783 -7.35 -7.54 -10.99
N GLY A 784 -7.12 -8.58 -11.78
CA GLY A 784 -6.15 -8.55 -12.88
C GLY A 784 -6.52 -7.50 -13.94
N GLU A 785 -7.81 -7.38 -14.29
CA GLU A 785 -8.29 -6.35 -15.21
C GLU A 785 -8.15 -4.93 -14.63
N LEU A 786 -8.41 -4.75 -13.32
CA LEU A 786 -8.19 -3.48 -12.64
C LEU A 786 -6.71 -3.07 -12.63
N GLN A 787 -5.81 -4.02 -12.35
CA GLN A 787 -4.37 -3.79 -12.43
C GLN A 787 -3.96 -3.40 -13.85
N ARG A 788 -4.46 -4.11 -14.87
CA ARG A 788 -4.22 -3.80 -16.29
C ARG A 788 -4.63 -2.37 -16.63
N LEU A 789 -5.83 -1.94 -16.23
CA LEU A 789 -6.30 -0.57 -16.49
C LEU A 789 -5.51 0.48 -15.70
N ALA A 790 -5.16 0.20 -14.45
CA ALA A 790 -4.31 1.07 -13.64
C ALA A 790 -2.95 1.26 -14.30
N TYR A 791 -2.34 0.18 -14.80
CA TYR A 791 -1.10 0.24 -15.56
C TYR A 791 -1.23 1.10 -16.83
N ASP A 792 -2.24 0.83 -17.67
CA ASP A 792 -2.46 1.59 -18.91
C ASP A 792 -2.65 3.09 -18.60
N ARG A 793 -3.28 3.43 -17.45
CA ARG A 793 -3.46 4.81 -16.98
C ARG A 793 -2.17 5.44 -16.47
N ASN A 794 -1.37 4.69 -15.71
CA ASN A 794 -0.08 5.16 -15.21
C ASN A 794 0.89 5.42 -16.37
N GLU A 795 0.89 4.55 -17.38
CA GLU A 795 1.67 4.74 -18.61
C GLU A 795 1.23 5.97 -19.40
N LEU A 796 -0.07 6.23 -19.46
CA LEU A 796 -0.61 7.46 -20.06
C LEU A 796 -0.10 8.71 -19.32
N SER A 797 -0.13 8.72 -17.98
CA SER A 797 0.39 9.84 -17.18
C SER A 797 1.90 10.00 -17.28
N ALA A 798 2.67 8.92 -17.22
CA ALA A 798 4.12 8.93 -17.40
C ALA A 798 4.51 9.49 -18.77
N ARG A 799 3.76 9.15 -19.83
CA ARG A 799 3.99 9.69 -21.15
C ARG A 799 3.68 11.19 -21.24
N ALA A 800 2.55 11.61 -20.68
CA ALA A 800 2.16 13.01 -20.66
C ALA A 800 3.16 13.87 -19.87
N ALA A 801 3.67 13.36 -18.73
CA ALA A 801 4.76 14.00 -17.99
C ALA A 801 6.05 14.11 -18.83
N SER A 802 6.38 13.11 -19.66
CA SER A 802 7.60 13.12 -20.49
C SER A 802 7.52 14.22 -21.54
N ARG A 803 6.36 14.31 -22.20
CA ARG A 803 6.08 15.35 -23.20
C ARG A 803 6.07 16.74 -22.55
N LEU A 804 5.56 16.85 -21.32
CA LEU A 804 5.61 18.10 -20.57
C LEU A 804 7.06 18.57 -20.31
N GLU A 805 7.96 17.65 -19.91
CA GLU A 805 9.39 17.92 -19.73
C GLU A 805 10.08 18.37 -21.02
N MET A 806 9.66 17.84 -22.18
CA MET A 806 10.25 18.21 -23.48
C MET A 806 9.79 19.58 -23.98
N VAL A 807 8.56 20.01 -23.63
CA VAL A 807 7.97 21.27 -24.10
C VAL A 807 8.42 22.45 -23.22
N LEU A 808 8.53 22.24 -21.91
CA LEU A 808 8.84 23.31 -20.96
C LEU A 808 10.35 23.48 -20.73
N ARG A 809 10.76 24.71 -20.42
CA ARG A 809 12.13 25.02 -20.01
C ARG A 809 12.35 24.62 -18.54
N PRO A 810 13.60 24.40 -18.09
CA PRO A 810 13.88 24.05 -16.70
C PRO A 810 13.31 25.02 -15.67
N GLN A 811 13.32 26.34 -15.96
CA GLN A 811 12.74 27.35 -15.08
C GLN A 811 11.21 27.19 -14.95
N GLN A 812 10.53 26.95 -16.07
CA GLN A 812 9.08 26.73 -16.11
C GLN A 812 8.68 25.44 -15.38
N LEU A 813 9.48 24.37 -15.51
CA LEU A 813 9.27 23.13 -14.76
C LEU A 813 9.45 23.32 -13.25
N ALA A 814 10.43 24.12 -12.83
CA ALA A 814 10.65 24.42 -11.42
C ALA A 814 9.45 25.14 -10.77
N GLU A 815 8.74 25.99 -11.51
CA GLU A 815 7.51 26.66 -11.05
C GLU A 815 6.34 25.69 -10.81
N LEU A 816 6.32 24.53 -11.50
CA LEU A 816 5.28 23.51 -11.34
C LEU A 816 5.56 22.54 -10.18
N GLY A 817 6.77 22.58 -9.61
CA GLY A 817 7.25 21.58 -8.67
C GLY A 817 7.64 20.25 -9.35
N PRO A 818 8.00 19.23 -8.56
CA PRO A 818 8.41 17.93 -9.09
C PRO A 818 7.24 17.27 -9.84
N LEU A 819 7.53 16.79 -11.04
CA LEU A 819 6.58 15.99 -11.82
C LEU A 819 6.39 14.61 -11.16
N PRO A 820 5.20 14.01 -11.31
CA PRO A 820 4.92 12.69 -10.76
C PRO A 820 5.90 11.67 -11.31
N LYS A 821 6.57 10.94 -10.42
CA LYS A 821 7.48 9.87 -10.82
C LYS A 821 6.69 8.58 -10.96
N PRO A 822 6.82 7.84 -12.08
CA PRO A 822 6.11 6.58 -12.26
C PRO A 822 6.39 5.54 -11.16
N GLU A 823 7.57 5.58 -10.55
CA GLU A 823 7.96 4.70 -9.42
C GLU A 823 7.06 4.84 -8.19
N GLU A 824 6.35 5.96 -8.04
CA GLU A 824 5.37 6.18 -6.97
C GLU A 824 4.07 5.41 -7.23
N ALA A 825 3.75 5.09 -8.49
CA ALA A 825 2.56 4.35 -8.86
C ALA A 825 2.62 2.88 -8.40
N ASP A 826 3.80 2.26 -8.48
CA ASP A 826 4.04 0.87 -8.08
C ASP A 826 3.81 0.65 -6.58
N ARG A 827 3.94 1.71 -5.77
CA ARG A 827 3.65 1.67 -4.32
C ARG A 827 2.16 1.70 -4.03
N PHE A 828 1.36 2.31 -4.91
CA PHE A 828 -0.09 2.48 -4.73
C PHE A 828 -0.91 1.31 -5.27
N SER A 829 -0.37 0.51 -6.20
CA SER A 829 -1.06 -0.67 -6.76
C SER A 829 -1.23 -1.85 -5.79
N VAL A 830 -0.59 -1.79 -4.61
CA VAL A 830 -0.56 -2.88 -3.61
C VAL A 830 -1.95 -3.15 -2.98
N GLY A 831 -2.92 -2.24 -3.12
CA GLY A 831 -4.11 -2.22 -2.27
C GLY A 831 -5.48 -2.37 -2.94
N TRP A 832 -5.60 -2.88 -4.17
CA TRP A 832 -6.90 -2.98 -4.86
C TRP A 832 -7.88 -3.98 -4.24
#